data_AF-A0A536L2D0-F1
#
_entry.id   AF-A0A536L2D0-F1
#
_cell.length_a   1.000
_cell.length_b   1.000
_cell.length_c   1.000
_cell.angle_alpha   90.00
_cell.angle_beta   90.00
_cell.angle_gamma   90.00
#
_symmetry.space_group_name_H-M   'P 1'
#
loop_
_entity.id
_entity.type
_entity.pdbx_description
1 polymer ?
#
loop_
_entity_poly.entity_id
_entity_poly.type
_entity_poly.pdbx_seq_one_letter_code
_entity_poly.pdbx_strand_id
1 'polypeptide(L)'
;MARRYRPFDFERGGPFEPGRPFRVPPPSRRFWAGVSLFVLAIFVFVAASPVVTFITDIEWYDALGLRGVFLTRVALEWAMWLGSFALAFLYLAVNVFIAQRVRSGGALRAVGIRRSVIRSPAGWVSLGAAVAVALILSFGASAQWQSLALFMHSTPTGTTDPVLGQDISFYLLTLPFLHVVGNWALGLDFLAILLIAALYAWRGDAFDFRPTVGALAHVSVLIAAFAVTLAATAWIGRYDLLFAHNSTVVWGAAYTDINARLPLYTFQAGLGVVLAGALVANAWLRRLWVPAAAAAVWIAVAVVGQAYPGLIQSLSVTPNAQAYELPYIQREIAGTQAAYGLSDVKVSNFSGDQPLTAKDVQADQVTVNNLRLWDYTQLAETYQQQQAIRTYYAFHDIDIDRYTINGQYQQLEISGREIDTSKLSAAAQNWTNDHLQYTHGYGAAASPVNAVVGEGLPASVVGDLPPSGPLKITQPAIYFGEVPGADDYDIAPSSVKEFDYPLGSGDAFTNYAGTHGVPLNATNRALWALRLGDKDLLVTQQLTEKSQMLYRRNIRERAQELAPFLTFDSDPYIVIVDGRIYWVLDAYTTADTYPYAQAEDLTSDFRINYIRNSVKVVIDAYEGTADFYIVDAKDPIIKAYQATFPALFKPIDSMPAGLRAHLRVPEGLFNLQVIIYATYHVTPDAAGAKVLFAREDVWAVPTTQSGPRSQATTMTPYYVLFRLPGEDNPEFLLIMPYTPLNKSNLVSWLAARSDGTHYGQYTAYVLPKDKTIFGPQQVANRINANTQISSDFTLFDQAGSEVQQGNLLVVPIGNSFLYFEPVYLRAKQTASLPELKRIILVDQDTVAYATNLDQAIQQLVGGAAPPTNQPPVTTYTPQQVAQIQGLIAQANEHYQAAYNALKRGDLTTFSTEMAKVGQILQQLQAITGGTTSPTPSPSPSPKASPSP
;
A
#
# COMPACT_ATOMS: atom_id res chain seq x y z
N MET A 1 -104.79 -34.52 -32.19
CA MET A 1 -104.37 -33.12 -31.99
C MET A 1 -102.90 -33.00 -32.35
N ALA A 2 -102.57 -32.17 -33.34
CA ALA A 2 -101.23 -31.96 -33.93
C ALA A 2 -100.38 -31.01 -33.06
N ARG A 3 -99.04 -31.05 -33.01
CA ARG A 3 -98.02 -30.83 -34.06
C ARG A 3 -96.65 -31.40 -33.59
N ARG A 4 -95.93 -32.22 -34.39
CA ARG A 4 -94.79 -31.93 -35.32
C ARG A 4 -93.48 -31.48 -34.62
N TYR A 5 -92.26 -31.88 -34.94
CA TYR A 5 -91.59 -32.88 -35.81
C TYR A 5 -90.07 -32.84 -35.42
N ARG A 6 -89.29 -33.92 -35.60
CA ARG A 6 -87.81 -33.93 -35.45
C ARG A 6 -87.11 -33.34 -36.70
N PRO A 7 -85.78 -33.13 -36.69
CA PRO A 7 -84.93 -34.12 -37.36
C PRO A 7 -83.56 -34.41 -36.71
N PHE A 8 -82.96 -35.48 -37.23
CA PHE A 8 -81.66 -36.09 -36.99
C PHE A 8 -80.47 -35.24 -37.48
N ASP A 9 -79.24 -35.48 -37.00
CA ASP A 9 -78.20 -36.12 -37.84
C ASP A 9 -76.89 -36.46 -37.11
N PHE A 10 -76.17 -37.37 -37.75
CA PHE A 10 -75.07 -38.23 -37.34
C PHE A 10 -73.68 -37.57 -37.47
N GLU A 11 -72.68 -38.07 -36.71
CA GLU A 11 -71.43 -38.69 -37.23
C GLU A 11 -70.15 -38.46 -36.39
N ARG A 12 -69.48 -39.60 -36.12
CA ARG A 12 -68.03 -39.87 -36.10
C ARG A 12 -67.15 -39.35 -34.96
N GLY A 13 -66.57 -40.31 -34.25
CA GLY A 13 -65.37 -40.13 -33.43
C GLY A 13 -64.10 -39.92 -34.27
N GLY A 14 -63.18 -39.13 -33.72
CA GLY A 14 -61.79 -38.96 -34.13
C GLY A 14 -60.90 -38.83 -32.88
N PRO A 15 -59.62 -39.23 -32.92
CA PRO A 15 -58.83 -39.58 -31.75
C PRO A 15 -58.09 -38.36 -31.17
N PHE A 16 -58.79 -37.50 -30.45
CA PHE A 16 -58.16 -36.47 -29.61
C PHE A 16 -59.03 -36.25 -28.37
N GLU A 17 -58.88 -37.11 -27.36
CA GLU A 17 -59.33 -36.76 -26.02
C GLU A 17 -58.49 -35.57 -25.53
N PRO A 18 -59.09 -34.43 -25.13
CA PRO A 18 -58.37 -33.41 -24.38
C PRO A 18 -57.93 -34.05 -23.06
N GLY A 19 -56.62 -34.21 -22.90
CA GLY A 19 -56.01 -34.80 -21.71
C GLY A 19 -56.63 -34.21 -20.44
N ARG A 20 -57.10 -35.09 -19.56
CA ARG A 20 -57.58 -34.71 -18.21
C ARG A 20 -56.56 -33.72 -17.63
N PRO A 21 -56.98 -32.54 -17.15
CA PRO A 21 -56.05 -31.59 -16.55
C PRO A 21 -55.35 -32.30 -15.40
N PHE A 22 -54.02 -32.44 -15.50
CA PHE A 22 -53.18 -32.98 -14.44
C PHE A 22 -53.27 -32.02 -13.24
N ARG A 23 -54.23 -32.25 -12.36
CA ARG A 23 -54.37 -31.50 -11.10
C ARG A 23 -53.31 -32.03 -10.15
N VAL A 24 -52.20 -31.30 -10.05
CA VAL A 24 -51.22 -31.51 -8.98
C VAL A 24 -51.95 -31.31 -7.64
N PRO A 25 -51.99 -32.29 -6.73
CA PRO A 25 -52.61 -32.12 -5.43
C PRO A 25 -51.92 -30.97 -4.68
N PRO A 26 -52.65 -30.08 -3.99
CA PRO A 26 -52.02 -29.00 -3.23
C PRO A 26 -51.05 -29.61 -2.21
N PRO A 27 -49.84 -29.06 -2.06
CA PRO A 27 -48.85 -29.58 -1.13
C PRO A 27 -49.45 -29.73 0.27
N SER A 28 -49.24 -30.90 0.89
CA SER A 28 -49.83 -31.22 2.19
C SER A 28 -49.38 -30.23 3.27
N ARG A 29 -50.16 -30.06 4.36
CA ARG A 29 -49.73 -29.25 5.52
C ARG A 29 -48.37 -29.67 6.08
N ARG A 30 -47.99 -30.95 5.92
CA ARG A 30 -46.67 -31.48 6.30
C ARG A 30 -45.54 -31.00 5.38
N PHE A 31 -45.80 -30.82 4.08
CA PHE A 31 -44.86 -30.21 3.15
C PHE A 31 -44.59 -28.74 3.52
N TRP A 32 -45.64 -27.95 3.78
CA TRP A 32 -45.48 -26.57 4.23
C TRP A 32 -44.84 -26.43 5.61
N ALA A 33 -45.11 -27.36 6.54
CA ALA A 33 -44.41 -27.43 7.81
C ALA A 33 -42.92 -27.74 7.63
N GLY A 34 -42.56 -28.68 6.76
CA GLY A 34 -41.17 -29.00 6.41
C GLY A 34 -40.46 -27.83 5.73
N VAL A 35 -41.11 -27.15 4.78
CA VAL A 35 -40.61 -25.93 4.14
C VAL A 35 -40.43 -24.80 5.16
N SER A 36 -41.37 -24.62 6.09
CA SER A 36 -41.26 -23.59 7.14
C SER A 36 -40.12 -23.89 8.11
N LEU A 37 -39.90 -25.16 8.48
CA LEU A 37 -38.76 -25.60 9.28
C LEU A 37 -37.44 -25.41 8.54
N PHE A 38 -37.39 -25.72 7.25
CA PHE A 38 -36.22 -25.51 6.40
C PHE A 38 -35.89 -24.01 6.25
N VAL A 39 -36.90 -23.18 6.00
CA VAL A 39 -36.74 -21.71 5.93
C VAL A 39 -36.33 -21.14 7.29
N LEU A 40 -36.89 -21.62 8.39
CA LEU A 40 -36.48 -21.23 9.74
C LEU A 40 -35.03 -21.66 10.02
N ALA A 41 -34.62 -22.86 9.60
CA ALA A 41 -33.26 -23.34 9.75
C ALA A 41 -32.27 -22.49 8.94
N ILE A 42 -32.60 -22.15 7.68
CA ILE A 42 -31.82 -21.21 6.86
C ILE A 42 -31.76 -19.85 7.54
N PHE A 43 -32.89 -19.34 8.04
CA PHE A 43 -32.93 -18.04 8.70
C PHE A 43 -32.07 -18.03 9.97
N VAL A 44 -32.14 -19.07 10.80
CA VAL A 44 -31.30 -19.22 11.99
C VAL A 44 -29.82 -19.34 11.59
N PHE A 45 -29.49 -20.11 10.56
CA PHE A 45 -28.13 -20.25 10.06
C PHE A 45 -27.56 -18.92 9.54
N VAL A 46 -28.33 -18.20 8.72
CA VAL A 46 -27.96 -16.88 8.20
C VAL A 46 -27.87 -15.84 9.33
N ALA A 47 -28.76 -15.89 10.32
CA ALA A 47 -28.75 -14.98 11.47
C ALA A 47 -27.65 -15.31 12.49
N ALA A 48 -27.18 -16.56 12.54
CA ALA A 48 -26.11 -16.98 13.45
C ALA A 48 -24.73 -16.46 12.99
N SER A 49 -24.48 -16.37 11.69
CA SER A 49 -23.17 -15.95 11.15
C SER A 49 -22.72 -14.55 11.62
N PRO A 50 -23.55 -13.49 11.61
CA PRO A 50 -23.18 -12.19 12.17
C PRO A 50 -22.89 -12.22 13.66
N VAL A 51 -23.61 -13.05 14.43
CA VAL A 51 -23.40 -13.20 15.87
C VAL A 51 -22.07 -13.91 16.15
N VAL A 52 -21.79 -15.00 15.44
CA VAL A 52 -20.51 -15.72 15.54
C VAL A 52 -19.36 -14.76 15.19
N THR A 53 -19.47 -14.05 14.06
CA THR A 53 -18.50 -13.04 13.62
C THR A 53 -18.25 -11.99 14.69
N PHE A 54 -19.30 -11.41 15.25
CA PHE A 54 -19.20 -10.42 16.30
C PHE A 54 -18.47 -10.94 17.55
N ILE A 55 -18.76 -12.19 17.97
CA ILE A 55 -18.11 -12.80 19.13
C ILE A 55 -16.64 -13.14 18.83
N THR A 56 -16.33 -13.68 17.66
CA THR A 56 -14.93 -14.00 17.30
C THR A 56 -14.09 -12.75 17.10
N ASP A 57 -14.65 -11.68 16.53
CA ASP A 57 -13.94 -10.41 16.38
C ASP A 57 -13.70 -9.76 17.75
N ILE A 58 -14.68 -9.72 18.66
CA ILE A 58 -14.44 -9.16 20.01
C ILE A 58 -13.38 -9.97 20.78
N GLU A 59 -13.35 -11.30 20.64
CA GLU A 59 -12.29 -12.14 21.22
C GLU A 59 -10.91 -11.79 20.67
N TRP A 60 -10.80 -11.62 19.35
CA TRP A 60 -9.55 -11.26 18.68
C TRP A 60 -9.04 -9.88 19.11
N TYR A 61 -9.91 -8.88 19.17
CA TYR A 61 -9.55 -7.56 19.68
C TYR A 61 -9.18 -7.58 21.17
N ASP A 62 -9.85 -8.39 22.00
CA ASP A 62 -9.54 -8.52 23.43
C ASP A 62 -8.19 -9.18 23.67
N ALA A 63 -7.81 -10.19 22.86
CA ALA A 63 -6.49 -10.82 22.90
C ALA A 63 -5.33 -9.84 22.63
N LEU A 64 -5.61 -8.75 21.90
CA LEU A 64 -4.65 -7.66 21.62
C LEU A 64 -4.80 -6.47 22.59
N GLY A 65 -5.70 -6.52 23.56
CA GLY A 65 -6.00 -5.42 24.48
C GLY A 65 -6.77 -4.25 23.82
N LEU A 66 -7.32 -4.45 22.63
CA LEU A 66 -7.99 -3.43 21.81
C LEU A 66 -9.52 -3.58 21.78
N ARG A 67 -10.11 -4.36 22.70
CA ARG A 67 -11.57 -4.54 22.81
C ARG A 67 -12.35 -3.22 22.81
N GLY A 68 -11.83 -2.17 23.44
CA GLY A 68 -12.44 -0.84 23.45
C GLY A 68 -12.56 -0.21 22.07
N VAL A 69 -11.59 -0.45 21.17
CA VAL A 69 -11.60 0.06 19.79
C VAL A 69 -12.74 -0.56 19.01
N PHE A 70 -12.86 -1.89 19.06
CA PHE A 70 -13.94 -2.62 18.41
C PHE A 70 -15.32 -2.18 18.90
N LEU A 71 -15.52 -2.12 20.23
CA LEU A 71 -16.79 -1.72 20.82
C LEU A 71 -17.15 -0.27 20.46
N THR A 72 -16.17 0.63 20.36
CA THR A 72 -16.41 2.02 19.95
C THR A 72 -16.82 2.10 18.48
N ARG A 73 -16.12 1.38 17.59
CA ARG A 73 -16.48 1.28 16.16
C ARG A 73 -17.92 0.77 15.99
N VAL A 74 -18.22 -0.37 16.60
CA VAL A 74 -19.55 -0.99 16.58
C VAL A 74 -20.60 -0.06 17.19
N ALA A 75 -20.30 0.63 18.29
CA ALA A 75 -21.25 1.57 18.89
C ALA A 75 -21.60 2.73 17.95
N LEU A 76 -20.63 3.26 17.20
CA LEU A 76 -20.87 4.31 16.20
C LEU A 76 -21.68 3.80 15.01
N GLU A 77 -21.36 2.61 14.49
CA GLU A 77 -22.13 1.94 13.44
C GLU A 77 -23.60 1.73 13.85
N TRP A 78 -23.82 1.19 15.05
CA TRP A 78 -25.17 1.00 15.59
C TRP A 78 -25.87 2.31 15.92
N ALA A 79 -25.15 3.35 16.38
CA ALA A 79 -25.73 4.67 16.60
C ALA A 79 -26.24 5.28 15.28
N MET A 80 -25.45 5.18 14.21
CA MET A 80 -25.86 5.62 12.87
C MET A 80 -27.05 4.81 12.35
N TRP A 81 -26.99 3.48 12.46
CA TRP A 81 -28.07 2.61 12.02
C TRP A 81 -29.37 2.88 12.79
N LEU A 82 -29.32 2.89 14.13
CA LEU A 82 -30.50 3.06 14.98
C LEU A 82 -31.07 4.47 14.87
N GLY A 83 -30.20 5.49 14.83
CA GLY A 83 -30.58 6.88 14.64
C GLY A 83 -31.29 7.09 13.30
N SER A 84 -30.70 6.61 12.20
CA SER A 84 -31.32 6.62 10.87
C SER A 84 -32.66 5.87 10.89
N PHE A 85 -32.69 4.65 11.46
CA PHE A 85 -33.89 3.82 11.45
C PHE A 85 -35.03 4.48 12.21
N ALA A 86 -34.76 4.98 13.41
CA ALA A 86 -35.77 5.66 14.23
C ALA A 86 -36.32 6.91 13.52
N LEU A 87 -35.45 7.74 12.95
CA LEU A 87 -35.85 8.95 12.24
C LEU A 87 -36.66 8.63 10.97
N ALA A 88 -36.16 7.74 10.11
CA ALA A 88 -36.84 7.34 8.88
C ALA A 88 -38.17 6.64 9.17
N PHE A 89 -38.19 5.68 10.10
CA PHE A 89 -39.40 4.97 10.46
C PHE A 89 -40.45 5.89 11.06
N LEU A 90 -40.07 6.78 12.00
CA LEU A 90 -41.02 7.73 12.58
C LEU A 90 -41.60 8.66 11.52
N TYR A 91 -40.75 9.22 10.66
CA TYR A 91 -41.17 10.08 9.55
C TYR A 91 -42.14 9.34 8.61
N LEU A 92 -41.80 8.13 8.16
CA LEU A 92 -42.65 7.34 7.27
C LEU A 92 -43.93 6.87 7.95
N ALA A 93 -43.88 6.43 9.21
CA ALA A 93 -45.04 5.95 9.96
C ALA A 93 -46.07 7.07 10.17
N VAL A 94 -45.62 8.28 10.50
CA VAL A 94 -46.49 9.47 10.62
C VAL A 94 -47.18 9.74 9.28
N ASN A 95 -46.42 9.76 8.18
CA ASN A 95 -46.98 10.02 6.85
C ASN A 95 -47.92 8.90 6.36
N VAL A 96 -47.58 7.63 6.62
CA VAL A 96 -48.46 6.48 6.34
C VAL A 96 -49.76 6.59 7.14
N PHE A 97 -49.68 6.95 8.42
CA PHE A 97 -50.86 7.15 9.27
C PHE A 97 -51.75 8.28 8.73
N ILE A 98 -51.17 9.41 8.34
CA ILE A 98 -51.90 10.52 7.71
C ILE A 98 -52.57 10.05 6.41
N ALA A 99 -51.83 9.36 5.53
CA ALA A 99 -52.32 8.89 4.25
C ALA A 99 -53.50 7.92 4.39
N GLN A 100 -53.41 6.95 5.30
CA GLN A 100 -54.52 6.03 5.55
C GLN A 100 -55.74 6.76 6.16
N ARG A 101 -55.53 7.75 7.04
CA ARG A 101 -56.61 8.57 7.61
C ARG A 101 -57.33 9.37 6.53
N VAL A 102 -56.60 9.96 5.58
CA VAL A 102 -57.14 10.68 4.42
C VAL A 102 -57.88 9.73 3.47
N ARG A 103 -57.34 8.52 3.22
CA ARG A 103 -57.95 7.51 2.33
C ARG A 103 -59.28 6.96 2.88
N SER A 104 -59.42 6.90 4.21
CA SER A 104 -60.63 6.40 4.90
C SER A 104 -61.86 7.34 4.85
N GLY A 105 -61.99 8.14 3.78
CA GLY A 105 -62.86 9.31 3.64
C GLY A 105 -64.29 9.24 4.22
N GLY A 106 -64.84 10.42 4.51
CA GLY A 106 -66.05 10.66 5.30
C GLY A 106 -67.34 9.93 4.88
N ALA A 107 -67.45 9.41 3.66
CA ALA A 107 -68.63 8.67 3.20
C ALA A 107 -68.89 7.37 3.99
N LEU A 108 -67.85 6.64 4.38
CA LEU A 108 -67.98 5.44 5.24
C LEU A 108 -68.30 5.81 6.69
N ARG A 109 -67.85 6.99 7.16
CA ARG A 109 -68.19 7.52 8.50
C ARG A 109 -69.60 8.12 8.56
N ALA A 110 -70.08 8.71 7.47
CA ALA A 110 -71.44 9.24 7.32
C ALA A 110 -72.50 8.13 7.38
N VAL A 111 -72.13 6.90 7.02
CA VAL A 111 -72.97 5.69 7.12
C VAL A 111 -72.61 4.84 8.36
N GLY A 112 -71.86 5.39 9.33
CA GLY A 112 -71.62 4.75 10.64
C GLY A 112 -70.59 3.61 10.68
N ILE A 113 -69.91 3.30 9.56
CA ILE A 113 -68.93 2.20 9.50
C ILE A 113 -67.57 2.67 10.07
N ARG A 114 -67.31 2.33 11.34
CA ARG A 114 -65.99 2.53 11.97
C ARG A 114 -65.03 1.40 11.58
N ARG A 115 -64.44 1.44 10.38
CA ARG A 115 -63.27 0.59 10.08
C ARG A 115 -62.03 1.16 10.75
N SER A 116 -61.38 0.38 11.62
CA SER A 116 -60.08 0.77 12.20
C SER A 116 -59.04 0.81 11.10
N VAL A 117 -58.62 2.01 10.74
CA VAL A 117 -57.73 2.32 9.62
C VAL A 117 -56.41 1.54 9.71
N ILE A 118 -55.83 1.46 10.91
CA ILE A 118 -54.54 0.80 11.18
C ILE A 118 -54.63 -0.73 11.18
N ARG A 119 -55.74 -1.35 11.61
CA ARG A 119 -55.84 -2.83 11.71
C ARG A 119 -56.30 -3.51 10.40
N SER A 120 -56.31 -2.78 9.29
CA SER A 120 -56.59 -3.38 7.98
C SER A 120 -55.35 -4.07 7.40
N PRO A 121 -55.49 -5.12 6.57
CA PRO A 121 -54.34 -5.73 5.89
C PRO A 121 -53.51 -4.72 5.10
N ALA A 122 -54.17 -3.75 4.44
CA ALA A 122 -53.49 -2.66 3.75
C ALA A 122 -52.70 -1.73 4.70
N GLY A 123 -53.20 -1.52 5.92
CA GLY A 123 -52.50 -0.76 6.95
C GLY A 123 -51.21 -1.44 7.37
N TRP A 124 -51.25 -2.74 7.66
CA TRP A 124 -50.07 -3.55 7.97
C TRP A 124 -49.07 -3.64 6.82
N VAL A 125 -49.54 -3.80 5.58
CA VAL A 125 -48.67 -3.81 4.39
C VAL A 125 -47.94 -2.47 4.24
N SER A 126 -48.65 -1.34 4.40
CA SER A 126 -48.03 -0.01 4.29
C SER A 126 -47.04 0.30 5.42
N LEU A 127 -47.30 -0.16 6.64
CA LEU A 127 -46.37 -0.04 7.76
C LEU A 127 -45.16 -0.96 7.55
N GLY A 128 -45.37 -2.18 7.04
CA GLY A 128 -44.30 -3.09 6.64
C GLY A 128 -43.41 -2.49 5.55
N ALA A 129 -43.98 -1.82 4.55
CA ALA A 129 -43.23 -1.09 3.53
C ALA A 129 -42.43 0.09 4.12
N ALA A 130 -43.01 0.84 5.07
CA ALA A 130 -42.29 1.89 5.79
C ALA A 130 -41.09 1.34 6.59
N VAL A 131 -41.25 0.20 7.27
CA VAL A 131 -40.16 -0.50 7.95
C VAL A 131 -39.10 -0.94 6.94
N ALA A 132 -39.49 -1.53 5.81
CA ALA A 132 -38.55 -1.97 4.79
C ALA A 132 -37.72 -0.80 4.22
N VAL A 133 -38.36 0.32 3.90
CA VAL A 133 -37.66 1.54 3.44
C VAL A 133 -36.71 2.08 4.51
N ALA A 134 -37.16 2.15 5.78
CA ALA A 134 -36.33 2.59 6.89
C ALA A 134 -35.11 1.67 7.09
N LEU A 135 -35.27 0.35 6.98
CA LEU A 135 -34.16 -0.61 7.07
C LEU A 135 -33.13 -0.41 5.95
N ILE A 136 -33.59 -0.22 4.71
CA ILE A 136 -32.71 0.02 3.55
C ILE A 136 -31.85 1.27 3.76
N LEU A 137 -32.47 2.38 4.13
CA LEU A 137 -31.75 3.65 4.36
C LEU A 137 -30.77 3.55 5.55
N SER A 138 -31.13 2.80 6.58
CA SER A 138 -30.32 2.69 7.81
C SER A 138 -29.11 1.80 7.65
N PHE A 139 -29.21 0.77 6.81
CA PHE A 139 -28.05 -0.05 6.46
C PHE A 139 -26.98 0.79 5.76
N GLY A 140 -27.39 1.65 4.80
CA GLY A 140 -26.47 2.59 4.14
C GLY A 140 -25.87 3.62 5.10
N ALA A 141 -26.64 4.13 6.07
CA ALA A 141 -26.16 5.08 7.07
C ALA A 141 -25.10 4.48 8.02
N SER A 142 -25.22 3.20 8.37
CA SER A 142 -24.27 2.50 9.24
C SER A 142 -22.84 2.52 8.71
N ALA A 143 -22.66 2.45 7.38
CA ALA A 143 -21.35 2.49 6.73
C ALA A 143 -20.67 3.88 6.83
N GLN A 144 -21.40 4.93 7.22
CA GLN A 144 -20.91 6.31 7.28
C GLN A 144 -20.41 6.70 8.68
N TRP A 145 -20.19 5.74 9.57
CA TRP A 145 -19.77 5.99 10.96
C TRP A 145 -18.46 6.80 11.05
N GLN A 146 -17.54 6.66 10.09
CA GLN A 146 -16.29 7.42 10.05
C GLN A 146 -16.55 8.93 9.91
N SER A 147 -17.48 9.32 9.03
CA SER A 147 -17.87 10.74 8.87
C SER A 147 -18.49 11.30 10.16
N LEU A 148 -19.26 10.48 10.89
CA LEU A 148 -19.79 10.87 12.20
C LEU A 148 -18.66 11.05 13.24
N ALA A 149 -17.69 10.13 13.29
CA ALA A 149 -16.55 10.23 14.20
C ALA A 149 -15.74 11.51 13.99
N LEU A 150 -15.43 11.84 12.73
CA LEU A 150 -14.73 13.07 12.36
C LEU A 150 -15.57 14.32 12.73
N PHE A 151 -16.88 14.28 12.48
CA PHE A 151 -17.79 15.38 12.81
C PHE A 151 -17.86 15.65 14.32
N MET A 152 -18.01 14.61 15.14
CA MET A 152 -18.13 14.74 16.61
C MET A 152 -16.86 15.28 17.26
N HIS A 153 -15.70 14.97 16.69
CA HIS A 153 -14.39 15.36 17.23
C HIS A 153 -13.67 16.40 16.35
N SER A 154 -14.45 17.21 15.63
CA SER A 154 -13.91 18.28 14.78
C SER A 154 -13.19 19.34 15.62
N THR A 155 -11.93 19.61 15.27
CA THR A 155 -11.11 20.66 15.89
C THR A 155 -10.59 21.63 14.83
N PRO A 156 -10.72 22.97 15.01
CA PRO A 156 -10.18 23.94 14.08
C PRO A 156 -8.68 23.76 13.84
N THR A 157 -8.26 23.89 12.58
CA THR A 157 -6.85 23.90 12.17
C THR A 157 -6.19 25.25 12.44
N GLY A 158 -6.98 26.33 12.46
CA GLY A 158 -6.50 27.72 12.52
C GLY A 158 -6.23 28.32 11.13
N THR A 159 -6.40 27.54 10.06
CA THR A 159 -6.27 27.99 8.67
C THR A 159 -7.65 28.06 8.04
N THR A 160 -7.98 29.17 7.40
CA THR A 160 -9.30 29.38 6.75
C THR A 160 -9.19 29.46 5.24
N ASP A 161 -10.22 28.98 4.55
CA ASP A 161 -10.33 29.16 3.11
C ASP A 161 -10.53 30.65 2.73
N PRO A 162 -9.97 31.11 1.60
CA PRO A 162 -9.97 32.52 1.23
C PRO A 162 -11.28 33.01 0.55
N VAL A 163 -12.29 32.16 0.37
CA VAL A 163 -13.52 32.48 -0.37
C VAL A 163 -14.73 32.60 0.56
N LEU A 164 -14.95 31.58 1.40
CA LEU A 164 -16.10 31.40 2.27
C LEU A 164 -15.74 31.57 3.76
N GLY A 165 -14.45 31.64 4.10
CA GLY A 165 -13.94 31.95 5.43
C GLY A 165 -14.16 30.83 6.45
N GLN A 166 -14.37 29.59 6.00
CA GLN A 166 -14.46 28.41 6.83
C GLN A 166 -13.07 27.86 7.13
N ASP A 167 -12.88 27.32 8.33
CA ASP A 167 -11.65 26.62 8.69
C ASP A 167 -11.48 25.35 7.83
N ILE A 168 -10.25 24.95 7.51
CA ILE A 168 -9.98 23.71 6.77
C ILE A 168 -10.57 22.48 7.48
N SER A 169 -10.71 22.49 8.81
CA SER A 169 -11.38 21.43 9.57
C SER A 169 -12.85 21.27 9.19
N PHE A 170 -13.52 22.33 8.75
CA PHE A 170 -14.89 22.23 8.24
C PHE A 170 -14.92 21.32 7.01
N TYR A 171 -14.01 21.54 6.06
CA TYR A 171 -13.94 20.74 4.83
C TYR A 171 -13.55 19.29 5.10
N LEU A 172 -12.51 19.06 5.91
CA LEU A 172 -11.99 17.71 6.16
C LEU A 172 -12.86 16.89 7.12
N LEU A 173 -13.47 17.51 8.13
CA LEU A 173 -14.09 16.78 9.24
C LEU A 173 -15.62 16.93 9.32
N THR A 174 -16.17 18.05 8.82
CA THR A 174 -17.59 18.40 9.02
C THR A 174 -18.43 18.22 7.76
N LEU A 175 -17.94 18.76 6.64
CA LEU A 175 -18.62 18.77 5.35
C LEU A 175 -18.98 17.36 4.85
N PRO A 176 -18.12 16.32 4.98
CA PRO A 176 -18.48 14.96 4.55
C PRO A 176 -19.73 14.43 5.28
N PHE A 177 -19.85 14.69 6.57
CA PHE A 177 -21.03 14.28 7.34
C PHE A 177 -22.28 15.07 6.93
N LEU A 178 -22.15 16.36 6.63
CA LEU A 178 -23.28 17.16 6.12
C LEU A 178 -23.78 16.64 4.76
N HIS A 179 -22.87 16.19 3.90
CA HIS A 179 -23.22 15.51 2.64
C HIS A 179 -23.95 14.19 2.88
N VAL A 180 -23.48 13.38 3.82
CA VAL A 180 -24.17 12.14 4.23
C VAL A 180 -25.60 12.43 4.70
N VAL A 181 -25.79 13.41 5.58
CA VAL A 181 -27.11 13.80 6.10
C VAL A 181 -28.02 14.34 4.99
N GLY A 182 -27.50 15.20 4.12
CA GLY A 182 -28.24 15.76 2.99
C GLY A 182 -28.70 14.70 2.00
N ASN A 183 -27.80 13.80 1.58
CA ASN A 183 -28.11 12.71 0.65
C ASN A 183 -29.08 11.69 1.26
N TRP A 184 -28.90 11.36 2.54
CA TRP A 184 -29.83 10.49 3.27
C TRP A 184 -31.24 11.10 3.36
N ALA A 185 -31.35 12.39 3.68
CA ALA A 185 -32.63 13.10 3.76
C ALA A 185 -33.33 13.18 2.39
N LEU A 186 -32.57 13.45 1.31
CA LEU A 186 -33.11 13.42 -0.06
C LEU A 186 -33.66 12.03 -0.41
N GLY A 187 -32.92 10.96 -0.08
CA GLY A 187 -33.37 9.59 -0.26
C GLY A 187 -34.63 9.27 0.53
N LEU A 188 -34.70 9.68 1.80
CA LEU A 188 -35.86 9.51 2.66
C LEU A 188 -37.11 10.21 2.11
N ASP A 189 -36.98 11.50 1.79
CA ASP A 189 -38.09 12.30 1.25
C ASP A 189 -38.59 11.77 -0.09
N PHE A 190 -37.67 11.39 -0.99
CA PHE A 190 -38.03 10.82 -2.29
C PHE A 190 -38.79 9.50 -2.14
N LEU A 191 -38.28 8.57 -1.32
CA LEU A 191 -38.96 7.29 -1.06
C LEU A 191 -40.28 7.48 -0.31
N ALA A 192 -40.37 8.46 0.59
CA ALA A 192 -41.62 8.82 1.26
C ALA A 192 -42.67 9.32 0.26
N ILE A 193 -42.30 10.21 -0.67
CA ILE A 193 -43.20 10.68 -1.74
C ILE A 193 -43.71 9.51 -2.57
N LEU A 194 -42.82 8.62 -3.02
CA LEU A 194 -43.19 7.44 -3.81
C LEU A 194 -44.12 6.49 -3.05
N LEU A 195 -43.78 6.15 -1.81
CA LEU A 195 -44.59 5.28 -0.96
C LEU A 195 -45.98 5.87 -0.75
N ILE A 196 -46.07 7.14 -0.36
CA ILE A 196 -47.35 7.80 -0.08
C ILE A 196 -48.18 8.00 -1.35
N ALA A 197 -47.56 8.35 -2.48
CA ALA A 197 -48.24 8.45 -3.77
C ALA A 197 -48.79 7.08 -4.20
N ALA A 198 -48.01 6.00 -4.08
CA ALA A 198 -48.44 4.65 -4.37
C ALA A 198 -49.61 4.22 -3.48
N LEU A 199 -49.58 4.55 -2.18
CA LEU A 199 -50.67 4.25 -1.24
C LEU A 199 -51.97 4.99 -1.58
N TYR A 200 -51.88 6.22 -2.12
CA TYR A 200 -53.03 6.96 -2.61
C TYR A 200 -53.56 6.45 -3.95
N ALA A 201 -52.68 5.98 -4.83
CA ALA A 201 -53.06 5.38 -6.10
C ALA A 201 -53.66 3.98 -5.92
N TRP A 202 -53.24 3.23 -4.90
CA TRP A 202 -53.72 1.88 -4.63
C TRP A 202 -55.15 1.85 -4.06
N ARG A 203 -56.09 1.30 -4.83
CA ARG A 203 -57.51 1.10 -4.46
C ARG A 203 -57.91 -0.37 -4.29
N GLY A 204 -57.00 -1.22 -3.82
CA GLY A 204 -57.26 -2.64 -3.58
C GLY A 204 -56.88 -3.48 -4.80
N ASP A 205 -57.75 -3.52 -5.80
CA ASP A 205 -57.64 -4.32 -7.03
C ASP A 205 -57.09 -3.54 -8.23
N ALA A 206 -56.99 -2.21 -8.14
CA ALA A 206 -56.41 -1.36 -9.20
C ALA A 206 -55.57 -0.19 -8.65
N PHE A 207 -54.74 0.38 -9.53
CA PHE A 207 -54.06 1.67 -9.33
C PHE A 207 -54.79 2.78 -10.10
N ASP A 208 -55.26 3.82 -9.40
CA ASP A 208 -55.89 5.02 -9.98
C ASP A 208 -55.03 6.26 -9.66
N PHE A 209 -54.39 6.83 -10.68
CA PHE A 209 -53.48 7.97 -10.55
C PHE A 209 -54.20 9.32 -10.44
N ARG A 210 -55.52 9.37 -10.24
CA ARG A 210 -56.27 10.62 -10.00
C ARG A 210 -56.24 10.97 -8.50
N PRO A 211 -55.42 11.95 -8.06
CA PRO A 211 -55.29 12.26 -6.64
C PRO A 211 -56.56 12.90 -6.09
N THR A 212 -56.99 12.47 -4.90
CA THR A 212 -58.04 13.18 -4.15
C THR A 212 -57.51 14.53 -3.62
N VAL A 213 -58.42 15.45 -3.30
CA VAL A 213 -58.06 16.77 -2.75
C VAL A 213 -57.19 16.67 -1.49
N GLY A 214 -57.48 15.71 -0.60
CA GLY A 214 -56.68 15.46 0.60
C GLY A 214 -55.33 14.80 0.30
N ALA A 215 -55.28 13.90 -0.69
CA ALA A 215 -54.03 13.29 -1.15
C ALA A 215 -53.09 14.33 -1.75
N LEU A 216 -53.63 15.23 -2.57
CA LEU A 216 -52.89 16.31 -3.19
C LEU A 216 -52.29 17.29 -2.16
N ALA A 217 -53.04 17.63 -1.11
CA ALA A 217 -52.53 18.45 -0.02
C ALA A 217 -51.37 17.77 0.71
N HIS A 218 -51.52 16.48 1.07
CA HIS A 218 -50.47 15.72 1.77
C HIS A 218 -49.21 15.55 0.94
N VAL A 219 -49.34 15.14 -0.33
CA VAL A 219 -48.20 14.98 -1.25
C VAL A 219 -47.53 16.34 -1.51
N SER A 220 -48.28 17.44 -1.58
CA SER A 220 -47.67 18.78 -1.71
C SER A 220 -46.79 19.14 -0.52
N VAL A 221 -47.19 18.79 0.71
CA VAL A 221 -46.37 19.01 1.91
C VAL A 221 -45.11 18.14 1.91
N LEU A 222 -45.19 16.90 1.44
CA LEU A 222 -44.01 16.04 1.28
C LEU A 222 -43.04 16.58 0.23
N ILE A 223 -43.55 17.05 -0.91
CA ILE A 223 -42.72 17.72 -1.92
C ILE A 223 -42.14 19.03 -1.36
N ALA A 224 -42.84 19.72 -0.46
CA ALA A 224 -42.28 20.89 0.22
C ALA A 224 -41.11 20.52 1.13
N ALA A 225 -41.21 19.43 1.90
CA ALA A 225 -40.10 18.91 2.70
C ALA A 225 -38.90 18.58 1.81
N PHE A 226 -39.12 17.86 0.71
CA PHE A 226 -38.09 17.58 -0.30
C PHE A 226 -37.46 18.86 -0.88
N ALA A 227 -38.26 19.91 -1.14
CA ALA A 227 -37.76 21.20 -1.62
C ALA A 227 -36.92 21.94 -0.58
N VAL A 228 -37.22 21.80 0.73
CA VAL A 228 -36.36 22.32 1.81
C VAL A 228 -35.05 21.54 1.86
N THR A 229 -35.10 20.22 1.74
CA THR A 229 -33.90 19.38 1.71
C THR A 229 -33.03 19.74 0.50
N LEU A 230 -33.62 19.95 -0.67
CA LEU A 230 -32.93 20.46 -1.86
C LEU A 230 -32.32 21.86 -1.65
N ALA A 231 -33.01 22.75 -0.94
CA ALA A 231 -32.48 24.06 -0.60
C ALA A 231 -31.24 23.96 0.31
N ALA A 232 -31.30 23.08 1.31
CA ALA A 232 -30.20 22.82 2.22
C ALA A 232 -28.99 22.21 1.50
N THR A 233 -29.20 21.22 0.61
CA THR A 233 -28.10 20.63 -0.16
C THR A 233 -27.52 21.60 -1.19
N ALA A 234 -28.34 22.46 -1.81
CA ALA A 234 -27.83 23.54 -2.67
C ALA A 234 -26.98 24.56 -1.89
N TRP A 235 -27.32 24.82 -0.62
CA TRP A 235 -26.50 25.67 0.25
C TRP A 235 -25.15 25.02 0.60
N ILE A 236 -25.16 23.71 0.93
CA ILE A 236 -23.94 22.94 1.21
C ILE A 236 -23.05 22.86 -0.03
N GLY A 237 -23.63 22.66 -1.22
CA GLY A 237 -22.89 22.55 -2.49
C GLY A 237 -22.05 23.78 -2.87
N ARG A 238 -22.23 24.92 -2.19
CA ARG A 238 -21.35 26.09 -2.30
C ARG A 238 -19.91 25.78 -1.89
N TYR A 239 -19.72 24.91 -0.89
CA TYR A 239 -18.40 24.53 -0.41
C TYR A 239 -17.69 23.58 -1.38
N ASP A 240 -18.46 22.76 -2.11
CA ASP A 240 -17.93 21.80 -3.10
C ASP A 240 -17.17 22.45 -4.24
N LEU A 241 -17.53 23.70 -4.57
CA LEU A 241 -16.82 24.48 -5.58
C LEU A 241 -15.34 24.62 -5.28
N LEU A 242 -14.94 24.63 -4.00
CA LEU A 242 -13.54 24.88 -3.62
C LEU A 242 -12.63 23.68 -3.82
N PHE A 243 -13.15 22.46 -3.98
CA PHE A 243 -12.36 21.25 -4.28
C PHE A 243 -12.80 20.57 -5.58
N ALA A 244 -13.64 21.25 -6.37
CA ALA A 244 -14.04 20.80 -7.70
C ALA A 244 -12.98 21.12 -8.77
N HIS A 245 -13.12 20.52 -9.96
CA HIS A 245 -12.33 20.85 -11.15
C HIS A 245 -13.23 21.20 -12.33
N ASN A 246 -13.98 22.29 -12.17
CA ASN A 246 -14.92 22.79 -13.18
C ASN A 246 -14.23 23.59 -14.29
N SER A 247 -12.98 24.02 -14.07
CA SER A 247 -12.13 24.73 -15.02
C SER A 247 -11.03 23.80 -15.52
N THR A 248 -10.59 23.96 -16.76
CA THR A 248 -9.46 23.20 -17.32
C THR A 248 -8.10 23.73 -16.85
N VAL A 249 -8.09 24.86 -16.16
CA VAL A 249 -6.86 25.60 -15.78
C VAL A 249 -6.62 25.58 -14.27
N VAL A 250 -7.69 25.45 -13.47
CA VAL A 250 -7.64 25.62 -12.01
C VAL A 250 -8.25 24.41 -11.30
N TRP A 251 -7.53 23.85 -10.32
CA TRP A 251 -8.10 22.99 -9.27
C TRP A 251 -8.69 23.83 -8.13
N GLY A 252 -9.96 23.59 -7.81
CA GLY A 252 -10.78 24.39 -6.90
C GLY A 252 -11.63 25.44 -7.61
N ALA A 253 -12.15 26.40 -6.85
CA ALA A 253 -13.12 27.37 -7.36
C ALA A 253 -12.43 28.44 -8.23
N ALA A 254 -12.63 28.35 -9.55
CA ALA A 254 -12.14 29.29 -10.55
C ALA A 254 -12.97 30.57 -10.61
N TYR A 255 -12.60 31.52 -11.48
CA TYR A 255 -13.32 32.79 -11.63
C TYR A 255 -14.82 32.60 -11.84
N THR A 256 -15.18 31.72 -12.78
CA THR A 256 -16.58 31.43 -13.12
C THR A 256 -17.32 30.79 -11.96
N ASP A 257 -16.66 29.93 -11.17
CA ASP A 257 -17.30 29.30 -10.01
C ASP A 257 -17.68 30.35 -8.95
N ILE A 258 -16.78 31.30 -8.68
CA ILE A 258 -17.02 32.34 -7.66
C ILE A 258 -18.01 33.39 -8.14
N ASN A 259 -17.92 33.83 -9.39
CA ASN A 259 -18.72 34.95 -9.88
C ASN A 259 -20.05 34.53 -10.52
N ALA A 260 -20.22 33.25 -10.89
CA ALA A 260 -21.44 32.75 -11.51
C ALA A 260 -22.07 31.58 -10.74
N ARG A 261 -21.32 30.50 -10.44
CA ARG A 261 -21.90 29.29 -9.81
C ARG A 261 -22.28 29.51 -8.34
N LEU A 262 -21.44 30.19 -7.58
CA LEU A 262 -21.67 30.45 -6.16
C LEU A 262 -22.92 31.32 -5.93
N PRO A 263 -23.14 32.45 -6.65
CA PRO A 263 -24.40 33.18 -6.60
C PRO A 263 -25.61 32.33 -7.04
N LEU A 264 -25.45 31.48 -8.05
CA LEU A 264 -26.50 30.60 -8.53
C LEU A 264 -26.93 29.57 -7.47
N TYR A 265 -25.99 28.90 -6.79
CA TYR A 265 -26.30 27.98 -5.69
C TYR A 265 -26.99 28.70 -4.53
N THR A 266 -26.55 29.92 -4.22
CA THR A 266 -27.21 30.78 -3.24
C THR A 266 -28.66 31.10 -3.64
N PHE A 267 -28.87 31.42 -4.92
CA PHE A 267 -30.20 31.67 -5.48
C PHE A 267 -31.07 30.40 -5.47
N GLN A 268 -30.52 29.24 -5.85
CA GLN A 268 -31.23 27.96 -5.84
C GLN A 268 -31.67 27.56 -4.43
N ALA A 269 -30.81 27.77 -3.42
CA ALA A 269 -31.17 27.57 -2.02
C ALA A 269 -32.37 28.45 -1.62
N GLY A 270 -32.33 29.75 -1.94
CA GLY A 270 -33.45 30.67 -1.69
C GLY A 270 -34.73 30.27 -2.45
N LEU A 271 -34.61 29.89 -3.72
CA LEU A 271 -35.71 29.44 -4.56
C LEU A 271 -36.37 28.18 -3.99
N GLY A 272 -35.59 27.20 -3.51
CA GLY A 272 -36.12 25.99 -2.89
C GLY A 272 -36.99 26.30 -1.67
N VAL A 273 -36.59 27.26 -0.83
CA VAL A 273 -37.39 27.73 0.31
C VAL A 273 -38.70 28.39 -0.16
N VAL A 274 -38.66 29.22 -1.21
CA VAL A 274 -39.86 29.85 -1.77
C VAL A 274 -40.82 28.81 -2.37
N LEU A 275 -40.30 27.83 -3.12
CA LEU A 275 -41.08 26.75 -3.70
C LEU A 275 -41.69 25.86 -2.60
N ALA A 276 -40.94 25.56 -1.54
CA ALA A 276 -41.46 24.86 -0.37
C ALA A 276 -42.63 25.63 0.26
N GLY A 277 -42.50 26.95 0.43
CA GLY A 277 -43.59 27.80 0.91
C GLY A 277 -44.84 27.75 0.01
N ALA A 278 -44.67 27.80 -1.31
CA ALA A 278 -45.77 27.68 -2.27
C ALA A 278 -46.45 26.29 -2.23
N LEU A 279 -45.67 25.22 -2.03
CA LEU A 279 -46.14 23.85 -1.90
C LEU A 279 -46.89 23.61 -0.58
N VAL A 280 -46.42 24.21 0.52
CA VAL A 280 -47.17 24.25 1.79
C VAL A 280 -48.47 25.04 1.60
N ALA A 281 -48.44 26.20 0.93
CA ALA A 281 -49.65 26.96 0.58
C ALA A 281 -50.64 26.13 -0.28
N ASN A 282 -50.14 25.22 -1.11
CA ASN A 282 -50.97 24.31 -1.90
C ASN A 282 -51.74 23.29 -1.04
N ALA A 283 -51.40 23.09 0.23
CA ALA A 283 -52.22 22.28 1.14
C ALA A 283 -53.64 22.85 1.32
N TRP A 284 -53.78 24.19 1.20
CA TRP A 284 -55.07 24.88 1.20
C TRP A 284 -55.63 25.09 -0.22
N LEU A 285 -54.79 25.39 -1.22
CA LEU A 285 -55.24 25.67 -2.60
C LEU A 285 -55.64 24.41 -3.37
N ARG A 286 -54.98 23.27 -3.08
CA ARG A 286 -55.26 21.93 -3.61
C ARG A 286 -55.31 21.87 -5.14
N ARG A 287 -54.32 22.45 -5.81
CA ARG A 287 -54.21 22.45 -7.29
C ARG A 287 -53.03 21.61 -7.77
N LEU A 288 -53.28 20.73 -8.75
CA LEU A 288 -52.27 19.80 -9.26
C LEU A 288 -51.13 20.51 -10.02
N TRP A 289 -51.43 21.65 -10.64
CA TRP A 289 -50.45 22.40 -11.40
C TRP A 289 -49.39 23.08 -10.51
N VAL A 290 -49.64 23.28 -9.20
CA VAL A 290 -48.67 23.95 -8.32
C VAL A 290 -47.43 23.08 -8.06
N PRO A 291 -47.55 21.80 -7.65
CA PRO A 291 -46.38 20.91 -7.58
C PRO A 291 -45.70 20.69 -8.93
N ALA A 292 -46.47 20.58 -10.01
CA ALA A 292 -45.91 20.45 -11.35
C ALA A 292 -45.11 21.70 -11.77
N ALA A 293 -45.63 22.90 -11.47
CA ALA A 293 -44.95 24.16 -11.73
C ALA A 293 -43.70 24.33 -10.84
N ALA A 294 -43.77 23.96 -9.56
CA ALA A 294 -42.61 24.00 -8.67
C ALA A 294 -41.48 23.09 -9.18
N ALA A 295 -41.80 21.86 -9.58
CA ALA A 295 -40.84 20.95 -10.19
C ALA A 295 -40.28 21.51 -11.51
N ALA A 296 -41.15 22.03 -12.39
CA ALA A 296 -40.73 22.62 -13.67
C ALA A 296 -39.82 23.85 -13.48
N VAL A 297 -40.12 24.73 -12.52
CA VAL A 297 -39.29 25.89 -12.18
C VAL A 297 -37.94 25.45 -11.64
N TRP A 298 -37.92 24.49 -10.71
CA TRP A 298 -36.68 23.95 -10.18
C TRP A 298 -35.79 23.36 -11.30
N ILE A 299 -36.37 22.51 -12.16
CA ILE A 299 -35.68 21.91 -13.30
C ILE A 299 -35.19 22.99 -14.27
N ALA A 300 -36.00 23.99 -14.59
CA ALA A 300 -35.62 25.09 -15.47
C ALA A 300 -34.41 25.86 -14.91
N VAL A 301 -34.41 26.18 -13.60
CA VAL A 301 -33.29 26.86 -12.95
C VAL A 301 -32.05 25.96 -12.84
N ALA A 302 -32.22 24.66 -12.64
CA ALA A 302 -31.11 23.70 -12.66
C ALA A 302 -30.45 23.63 -14.06
N VAL A 303 -31.26 23.60 -15.13
CA VAL A 303 -30.78 23.60 -16.52
C VAL A 303 -30.09 24.92 -16.88
N VAL A 304 -30.72 26.07 -16.57
CA VAL A 304 -30.10 27.40 -16.75
C VAL A 304 -28.81 27.50 -15.93
N GLY A 305 -28.81 26.89 -14.75
CA GLY A 305 -27.66 26.86 -13.86
C GLY A 305 -26.44 26.15 -14.42
N GLN A 306 -26.62 25.23 -15.38
CA GLN A 306 -25.50 24.62 -16.10
C GLN A 306 -25.06 25.46 -17.30
N ALA A 307 -25.99 26.12 -17.99
CA ALA A 307 -25.68 26.93 -19.16
C ALA A 307 -25.01 28.27 -18.82
N TYR A 308 -25.49 28.97 -17.80
CA TYR A 308 -25.03 30.32 -17.45
C TYR A 308 -23.52 30.40 -17.12
N PRO A 309 -22.95 29.53 -16.25
CA PRO A 309 -21.52 29.50 -16.01
C PRO A 309 -20.71 29.21 -17.29
N GLY A 310 -21.19 28.30 -18.15
CA GLY A 310 -20.54 28.00 -19.42
C GLY A 310 -20.47 29.20 -20.37
N LEU A 311 -21.49 30.07 -20.37
CA LEU A 311 -21.47 31.32 -21.13
C LEU A 311 -20.45 32.33 -20.56
N ILE A 312 -20.39 32.48 -19.24
CA ILE A 312 -19.40 33.34 -18.59
C ILE A 312 -17.97 32.85 -18.88
N GLN A 313 -17.74 31.54 -18.76
CA GLN A 313 -16.46 30.92 -19.05
C GLN A 313 -16.04 31.20 -20.51
N SER A 314 -16.89 30.88 -21.48
CA SER A 314 -16.56 31.00 -22.90
C SER A 314 -16.44 32.44 -23.40
N LEU A 315 -17.27 33.36 -22.91
CA LEU A 315 -17.35 34.74 -23.43
C LEU A 315 -16.46 35.74 -22.68
N SER A 316 -16.19 35.52 -21.38
CA SER A 316 -15.46 36.47 -20.55
C SER A 316 -14.10 35.93 -20.08
N VAL A 317 -14.09 34.70 -19.54
CA VAL A 317 -12.90 34.15 -18.88
C VAL A 317 -11.91 33.59 -19.87
N THR A 318 -12.29 32.63 -20.72
CA THR A 318 -11.38 31.99 -21.68
C THR A 318 -10.60 32.98 -22.55
N PRO A 319 -11.20 34.06 -23.10
CA PRO A 319 -10.46 35.06 -23.87
C PRO A 319 -9.41 35.84 -23.06
N ASN A 320 -9.58 35.96 -21.74
CA ASN A 320 -8.74 36.73 -20.84
C ASN A 320 -8.29 35.90 -19.62
N ALA A 321 -8.06 34.60 -19.82
CA ALA A 321 -7.94 33.64 -18.71
C ALA A 321 -6.77 33.99 -17.78
N GLN A 322 -5.67 34.51 -18.33
CA GLN A 322 -4.53 34.94 -17.52
C GLN A 322 -4.90 36.07 -16.55
N ALA A 323 -5.75 37.03 -16.92
CA ALA A 323 -6.11 38.11 -16.00
C ALA A 323 -7.09 37.63 -14.91
N TYR A 324 -8.06 36.79 -15.28
CA TYR A 324 -9.13 36.36 -14.38
C TYR A 324 -8.74 35.19 -13.48
N GLU A 325 -7.88 34.27 -13.92
CA GLU A 325 -7.62 33.01 -13.21
C GLU A 325 -6.42 33.07 -12.25
N LEU A 326 -5.50 34.02 -12.42
CA LEU A 326 -4.26 34.09 -11.61
C LEU A 326 -4.48 34.07 -10.08
N PRO A 327 -5.44 34.80 -9.50
CA PRO A 327 -5.69 34.75 -8.06
C PRO A 327 -6.14 33.37 -7.56
N TYR A 328 -6.80 32.59 -8.42
CA TYR A 328 -7.27 31.25 -8.07
C TYR A 328 -6.17 30.21 -8.24
N ILE A 329 -5.31 30.36 -9.26
CA ILE A 329 -4.08 29.57 -9.41
C ILE A 329 -3.13 29.80 -8.23
N GLN A 330 -3.04 31.02 -7.70
CA GLN A 330 -2.25 31.28 -6.49
C GLN A 330 -2.76 30.47 -5.30
N ARG A 331 -4.10 30.39 -5.13
CA ARG A 331 -4.73 29.59 -4.07
C ARG A 331 -4.53 28.10 -4.30
N GLU A 332 -4.59 27.67 -5.56
CA GLU A 332 -4.34 26.30 -5.99
C GLU A 332 -2.92 25.84 -5.65
N ILE A 333 -1.90 26.68 -5.91
CA ILE A 333 -0.52 26.38 -5.54
C ILE A 333 -0.41 26.24 -4.01
N ALA A 334 -0.94 27.21 -3.26
CA ALA A 334 -0.89 27.19 -1.80
C ALA A 334 -1.64 25.98 -1.21
N GLY A 335 -2.85 25.72 -1.72
CA GLY A 335 -3.72 24.64 -1.27
C GLY A 335 -3.14 23.27 -1.59
N THR A 336 -2.63 23.07 -2.80
CA THR A 336 -1.97 21.82 -3.20
C THR A 336 -0.68 21.58 -2.40
N GLN A 337 0.20 22.57 -2.28
CA GLN A 337 1.40 22.43 -1.46
C GLN A 337 1.06 22.12 0.00
N ALA A 338 0.07 22.81 0.57
CA ALA A 338 -0.37 22.55 1.93
C ALA A 338 -0.96 21.14 2.05
N ALA A 339 -1.87 20.72 1.17
CA ALA A 339 -2.58 19.47 1.28
C ALA A 339 -1.71 18.22 1.11
N TYR A 340 -0.56 18.33 0.43
CA TYR A 340 0.43 17.25 0.26
C TYR A 340 1.68 17.40 1.16
N GLY A 341 1.74 18.38 2.05
CA GLY A 341 2.86 18.56 2.99
C GLY A 341 4.14 19.11 2.34
N LEU A 342 3.99 19.92 1.29
CA LEU A 342 5.06 20.47 0.46
C LEU A 342 5.28 21.98 0.64
N SER A 343 4.54 22.63 1.55
CA SER A 343 4.69 24.08 1.81
C SER A 343 6.07 24.47 2.38
N ASP A 344 6.73 23.54 3.08
CA ASP A 344 8.00 23.79 3.79
C ASP A 344 9.21 23.17 3.06
N VAL A 345 9.09 22.86 1.77
CA VAL A 345 10.22 22.34 0.97
C VAL A 345 11.30 23.43 0.88
N LYS A 346 12.49 23.14 1.42
CA LYS A 346 13.64 24.05 1.32
C LYS A 346 14.20 24.00 -0.09
N VAL A 347 14.35 25.15 -0.74
CA VAL A 347 14.95 25.23 -2.08
C VAL A 347 16.39 25.71 -1.98
N SER A 348 17.32 24.92 -2.51
CA SER A 348 18.75 25.20 -2.57
C SER A 348 19.24 25.14 -4.02
N ASN A 349 20.28 25.91 -4.35
CA ASN A 349 20.93 25.79 -5.64
C ASN A 349 22.02 24.71 -5.60
N PHE A 350 22.13 23.92 -6.65
CA PHE A 350 23.18 22.91 -6.81
C PHE A 350 23.77 23.04 -8.22
N SER A 351 25.10 23.19 -8.35
CA SER A 351 25.69 23.43 -9.67
C SER A 351 25.68 22.15 -10.52
N GLY A 352 26.08 21.01 -9.92
CA GLY A 352 26.03 19.68 -10.55
C GLY A 352 26.89 19.51 -11.81
N ASP A 353 27.69 20.52 -12.16
CA ASP A 353 28.38 20.66 -13.44
C ASP A 353 29.89 20.42 -13.35
N GLN A 354 30.43 20.21 -12.14
CA GLN A 354 31.84 19.95 -11.95
C GLN A 354 32.15 18.47 -12.16
N PRO A 355 33.31 18.11 -12.74
CA PRO A 355 33.77 16.73 -12.78
C PRO A 355 34.08 16.24 -11.37
N LEU A 356 33.85 14.95 -11.12
CA LEU A 356 34.09 14.36 -9.80
C LEU A 356 35.60 14.23 -9.55
N THR A 357 36.09 14.74 -8.42
CA THR A 357 37.53 14.64 -8.09
C THR A 357 37.82 13.58 -7.03
N ALA A 358 39.07 13.12 -6.98
CA ALA A 358 39.52 12.19 -5.94
C ALA A 358 39.35 12.76 -4.52
N LYS A 359 39.45 14.09 -4.38
CA LYS A 359 39.21 14.78 -3.11
C LYS A 359 37.75 14.69 -2.69
N ASP A 360 36.81 14.81 -3.62
CA ASP A 360 35.37 14.73 -3.31
C ASP A 360 35.00 13.32 -2.83
N VAL A 361 35.51 12.30 -3.52
CA VAL A 361 35.36 10.89 -3.12
C VAL A 361 35.98 10.63 -1.73
N GLN A 362 37.18 11.15 -1.47
CA GLN A 362 37.83 11.01 -0.15
C GLN A 362 37.08 11.76 0.96
N ALA A 363 36.50 12.91 0.64
CA ALA A 363 35.72 13.68 1.58
C ALA A 363 34.38 12.99 1.90
N ASP A 364 33.86 12.14 1.01
CA ASP A 364 32.56 11.49 1.14
C ASP A 364 32.61 9.95 1.09
N GLN A 365 33.51 9.38 1.89
CA GLN A 365 33.69 7.93 1.98
C GLN A 365 32.42 7.21 2.45
N VAL A 366 31.57 7.83 3.26
CA VAL A 366 30.31 7.21 3.71
C VAL A 366 29.39 6.97 2.52
N THR A 367 29.21 7.97 1.66
CA THR A 367 28.39 7.83 0.45
C THR A 367 28.91 6.75 -0.48
N VAL A 368 30.22 6.77 -0.74
CA VAL A 368 30.88 5.80 -1.61
C VAL A 368 30.76 4.38 -1.06
N ASN A 369 30.98 4.20 0.24
CA ASN A 369 30.87 2.91 0.92
C ASN A 369 29.42 2.45 1.10
N ASN A 370 28.42 3.23 0.68
CA ASN A 370 27.02 2.85 0.70
C ASN A 370 26.37 2.91 -0.69
N LEU A 371 27.18 2.95 -1.75
CA LEU A 371 26.67 2.73 -3.10
C LEU A 371 26.12 1.30 -3.20
N ARG A 372 24.84 1.23 -3.54
CA ARG A 372 24.07 -0.01 -3.49
C ARG A 372 24.41 -0.92 -4.66
N LEU A 373 25.36 -1.83 -4.45
CA LEU A 373 25.82 -2.80 -5.45
C LEU A 373 24.81 -3.87 -5.79
N TRP A 374 23.85 -4.11 -4.91
CA TRP A 374 22.79 -5.10 -5.05
C TRP A 374 21.47 -4.44 -5.39
N ASP A 375 20.67 -5.08 -6.22
CA ASP A 375 19.34 -4.60 -6.54
C ASP A 375 18.33 -5.60 -5.98
N TYR A 376 17.23 -5.11 -5.44
CA TYR A 376 16.27 -5.89 -4.66
C TYR A 376 15.78 -7.12 -5.43
N THR A 377 15.60 -7.01 -6.76
CA THR A 377 15.17 -8.15 -7.58
C THR A 377 16.22 -9.26 -7.64
N GLN A 378 17.49 -8.94 -7.91
CA GLN A 378 18.57 -9.92 -7.97
C GLN A 378 18.94 -10.47 -6.58
N LEU A 379 18.84 -9.64 -5.54
CA LEU A 379 19.14 -10.07 -4.18
C LEU A 379 18.08 -11.04 -3.66
N ALA A 380 16.78 -10.79 -3.93
CA ALA A 380 15.70 -11.70 -3.55
C ALA A 380 15.92 -13.11 -4.15
N GLU A 381 16.30 -13.20 -5.43
CA GLU A 381 16.65 -14.49 -6.06
C GLU A 381 17.83 -15.17 -5.34
N THR A 382 18.83 -14.39 -4.96
CA THR A 382 20.03 -14.89 -4.26
C THR A 382 19.69 -15.42 -2.87
N TYR A 383 18.90 -14.69 -2.09
CA TYR A 383 18.41 -15.14 -0.79
C TYR A 383 17.54 -16.39 -0.92
N GLN A 384 16.64 -16.44 -1.90
CA GLN A 384 15.78 -17.61 -2.12
C GLN A 384 16.58 -18.88 -2.44
N GLN A 385 17.70 -18.77 -3.16
CA GLN A 385 18.53 -19.93 -3.49
C GLN A 385 19.51 -20.31 -2.37
N GLN A 386 20.14 -19.33 -1.71
CA GLN A 386 21.19 -19.60 -0.72
C GLN A 386 20.65 -19.75 0.70
N GLN A 387 19.68 -18.93 1.07
CA GLN A 387 19.25 -18.75 2.46
C GLN A 387 17.92 -19.44 2.78
N ALA A 388 17.15 -19.88 1.79
CA ALA A 388 15.90 -20.59 2.05
C ALA A 388 16.15 -21.98 2.63
N ILE A 389 17.14 -22.74 2.13
CA ILE A 389 17.50 -24.11 2.55
C ILE A 389 16.41 -25.17 2.28
N ARG A 390 15.13 -24.82 2.41
CA ARG A 390 13.94 -25.64 2.18
C ARG A 390 12.97 -24.92 1.26
N THR A 391 12.17 -25.67 0.52
CA THR A 391 11.28 -25.13 -0.52
C THR A 391 10.13 -24.28 0.03
N TYR A 392 9.75 -24.50 1.30
CA TYR A 392 8.68 -23.77 1.98
C TYR A 392 9.15 -22.47 2.63
N TYR A 393 10.46 -22.20 2.71
CA TYR A 393 10.93 -20.89 3.14
C TYR A 393 10.90 -19.92 1.97
N ALA A 394 10.33 -18.74 2.22
CA ALA A 394 10.16 -17.67 1.25
C ALA A 394 10.74 -16.37 1.79
N PHE A 395 11.34 -15.60 0.90
CA PHE A 395 11.67 -14.19 1.12
C PHE A 395 10.72 -13.39 0.24
N HIS A 396 9.81 -12.61 0.84
CA HIS A 396 8.73 -11.95 0.11
C HIS A 396 9.27 -10.82 -0.78
N ASP A 397 10.05 -9.94 -0.17
CA ASP A 397 10.64 -8.75 -0.76
C ASP A 397 12.01 -8.43 -0.10
N ILE A 398 12.62 -7.29 -0.44
CA ILE A 398 13.87 -6.81 0.15
C ILE A 398 13.66 -5.39 0.67
N ASP A 399 13.88 -5.23 1.96
CA ASP A 399 13.86 -3.96 2.65
C ASP A 399 15.21 -3.29 2.71
N ILE A 400 15.19 -1.96 2.68
CA ILE A 400 16.37 -1.12 2.85
C ILE A 400 16.28 -0.34 4.16
N ASP A 401 17.34 -0.41 4.95
CA ASP A 401 17.46 0.35 6.19
C ASP A 401 18.94 0.55 6.59
N ARG A 402 19.20 1.34 7.64
CA ARG A 402 20.54 1.65 8.14
C ARG A 402 20.81 1.01 9.49
N TYR A 403 22.04 0.54 9.67
CA TYR A 403 22.51 -0.04 10.92
C TYR A 403 23.91 0.46 11.25
N THR A 404 24.22 0.50 12.55
CA THR A 404 25.60 0.63 13.00
C THR A 404 26.13 -0.77 13.35
N ILE A 405 26.96 -1.34 12.49
CA ILE A 405 27.57 -2.66 12.69
C ILE A 405 29.08 -2.49 12.84
N ASN A 406 29.66 -3.04 13.91
CA ASN A 406 31.09 -2.94 14.19
C ASN A 406 31.60 -1.47 14.17
N GLY A 407 30.76 -0.52 14.59
CA GLY A 407 31.08 0.90 14.59
C GLY A 407 31.02 1.61 13.24
N GLN A 408 30.61 0.91 12.17
CA GLN A 408 30.38 1.48 10.85
C GLN A 408 28.89 1.72 10.64
N TYR A 409 28.52 2.95 10.30
CA TYR A 409 27.17 3.30 9.90
C TYR A 409 26.99 2.99 8.41
N GLN A 410 26.14 2.01 8.12
CA GLN A 410 25.99 1.47 6.78
C GLN A 410 24.55 1.06 6.49
N GLN A 411 24.21 1.06 5.21
CA GLN A 411 22.93 0.62 4.68
C GLN A 411 22.95 -0.90 4.49
N LEU A 412 21.86 -1.55 4.85
CA LEU A 412 21.63 -2.98 4.69
C LEU A 412 20.41 -3.23 3.81
N GLU A 413 20.43 -4.36 3.13
CA GLU A 413 19.27 -4.99 2.52
C GLU A 413 18.86 -6.21 3.34
N ILE A 414 17.61 -6.25 3.78
CA ILE A 414 17.09 -7.18 4.78
C ILE A 414 15.83 -7.83 4.23
N SER A 415 15.61 -9.11 4.55
CA SER A 415 14.36 -9.79 4.24
C SER A 415 14.05 -10.84 5.30
N GLY A 416 12.77 -10.93 5.67
CA GLY A 416 12.25 -11.94 6.57
C GLY A 416 12.26 -13.32 5.92
N ARG A 417 12.74 -14.34 6.63
CA ARG A 417 12.63 -15.74 6.19
C ARG A 417 11.29 -16.29 6.66
N GLU A 418 10.25 -16.12 5.86
CA GLU A 418 8.88 -16.53 6.16
C GLU A 418 8.56 -17.95 5.66
N ILE A 419 7.44 -18.50 6.11
CA ILE A 419 6.99 -19.83 5.70
C ILE A 419 5.76 -19.76 4.80
N ASP A 420 5.82 -20.48 3.69
CA ASP A 420 4.73 -20.61 2.72
C ASP A 420 4.30 -22.08 2.64
N THR A 421 3.18 -22.41 3.30
CA THR A 421 2.64 -23.79 3.37
C THR A 421 2.14 -24.28 2.00
N SER A 422 1.84 -23.37 1.06
CA SER A 422 1.46 -23.75 -0.32
C SER A 422 2.62 -24.38 -1.10
N LYS A 423 3.87 -24.21 -0.62
CA LYS A 423 5.08 -24.82 -1.19
C LYS A 423 5.47 -26.15 -0.52
N LEU A 424 4.70 -26.62 0.45
CA LEU A 424 4.81 -27.99 0.94
C LEU A 424 4.43 -28.98 -0.17
N SER A 425 4.96 -30.20 -0.10
CA SER A 425 4.53 -31.25 -1.02
C SER A 425 3.03 -31.51 -0.88
N ALA A 426 2.34 -31.88 -1.95
CA ALA A 426 0.88 -32.12 -1.91
C ALA A 426 0.44 -33.16 -0.85
N ALA A 427 1.30 -34.13 -0.51
CA ALA A 427 1.01 -35.10 0.55
C ALA A 427 1.18 -34.52 1.97
N ALA A 428 1.94 -33.44 2.10
CA ALA A 428 2.20 -32.72 3.35
C ALA A 428 1.25 -31.53 3.57
N GLN A 429 0.48 -31.10 2.57
CA GLN A 429 -0.57 -30.09 2.71
C GLN A 429 -1.80 -30.69 3.36
N ASN A 430 -1.82 -30.68 4.68
CA ASN A 430 -2.91 -31.19 5.49
C ASN A 430 -3.06 -30.31 6.74
N TRP A 431 -4.25 -30.33 7.33
CA TRP A 431 -4.61 -29.46 8.45
C TRP A 431 -3.60 -29.44 9.61
N THR A 432 -3.00 -30.58 9.98
CA THR A 432 -1.99 -30.62 11.05
C THR A 432 -0.73 -29.86 10.64
N ASN A 433 -0.26 -30.05 9.41
CA ASN A 433 0.92 -29.36 8.92
C ASN A 433 0.67 -27.87 8.73
N ASP A 434 -0.47 -27.52 8.15
CA ASP A 434 -0.80 -26.15 7.77
C ASP A 434 -1.09 -25.26 8.99
N HIS A 435 -1.66 -25.80 10.08
CA HIS A 435 -2.07 -25.00 11.24
C HIS A 435 -1.37 -25.32 12.56
N LEU A 436 -0.69 -26.46 12.70
CA LEU A 436 -0.08 -26.89 13.97
C LEU A 436 1.44 -27.10 13.91
N GLN A 437 1.98 -27.55 12.76
CA GLN A 437 3.39 -27.90 12.65
C GLN A 437 4.24 -26.83 11.97
N TYR A 438 3.80 -26.29 10.82
CA TYR A 438 4.54 -25.29 10.05
C TYR A 438 3.95 -23.89 10.27
N THR A 439 4.06 -23.40 11.50
CA THR A 439 3.36 -22.21 11.98
C THR A 439 4.14 -20.90 11.81
N HIS A 440 5.45 -20.96 11.60
CA HIS A 440 6.27 -19.73 11.57
C HIS A 440 7.46 -19.84 10.62
N GLY A 441 7.87 -18.68 10.11
CA GLY A 441 9.19 -18.47 9.51
C GLY A 441 10.29 -18.38 10.57
N TYR A 442 11.55 -18.29 10.14
CA TYR A 442 12.68 -18.34 11.07
C TYR A 442 13.86 -17.43 10.67
N GLY A 443 13.92 -16.27 11.30
CA GLY A 443 15.00 -15.28 11.19
C GLY A 443 14.87 -14.37 9.97
N ALA A 444 15.97 -13.69 9.65
CA ALA A 444 16.08 -12.83 8.48
C ALA A 444 17.43 -13.07 7.79
N ALA A 445 17.51 -12.71 6.52
CA ALA A 445 18.78 -12.56 5.80
C ALA A 445 19.06 -11.07 5.63
N ALA A 446 20.28 -10.64 5.93
CA ALA A 446 20.69 -9.25 5.81
C ALA A 446 22.09 -9.15 5.22
N SER A 447 22.30 -8.22 4.29
CA SER A 447 23.56 -7.99 3.59
C SER A 447 23.87 -6.48 3.53
N PRO A 448 25.12 -6.04 3.71
CA PRO A 448 25.49 -4.66 3.43
C PRO A 448 25.37 -4.40 1.93
N VAL A 449 24.81 -3.24 1.57
CA VAL A 449 24.49 -2.91 0.17
C VAL A 449 25.70 -2.86 -0.75
N ASN A 450 26.90 -2.65 -0.20
CA ASN A 450 28.15 -2.48 -0.95
C ASN A 450 29.08 -3.70 -0.90
N ALA A 451 28.69 -4.79 -0.25
CA ALA A 451 29.60 -5.88 0.08
C ALA A 451 29.40 -7.09 -0.83
N VAL A 452 30.50 -7.57 -1.38
CA VAL A 452 30.54 -8.69 -2.34
C VAL A 452 31.63 -9.67 -1.93
N VAL A 453 31.32 -10.97 -1.97
CA VAL A 453 32.22 -12.08 -1.62
C VAL A 453 32.32 -13.09 -2.76
N GLY A 454 33.45 -13.80 -2.80
CA GLY A 454 33.66 -14.92 -3.72
C GLY A 454 33.51 -14.52 -5.20
N GLU A 455 32.63 -15.21 -5.92
CA GLU A 455 32.43 -15.06 -7.38
C GLU A 455 31.42 -13.96 -7.77
N GLY A 456 31.10 -13.06 -6.85
CA GLY A 456 30.15 -11.97 -7.07
C GLY A 456 28.82 -12.18 -6.34
N LEU A 457 28.87 -12.64 -5.08
CA LEU A 457 27.70 -12.94 -4.23
C LEU A 457 27.63 -11.96 -3.05
N PRO A 458 26.45 -11.72 -2.44
CA PRO A 458 26.30 -10.75 -1.36
C PRO A 458 26.99 -11.24 -0.09
N ALA A 459 27.61 -10.33 0.65
CA ALA A 459 28.12 -10.63 1.99
C ALA A 459 26.97 -10.62 3.01
N SER A 460 26.90 -11.60 3.89
CA SER A 460 25.85 -11.67 4.90
C SER A 460 26.31 -11.08 6.25
N VAL A 461 25.49 -10.22 6.85
CA VAL A 461 25.59 -9.78 8.26
C VAL A 461 24.57 -10.46 9.17
N VAL A 462 23.53 -11.06 8.59
CA VAL A 462 22.69 -12.10 9.19
C VAL A 462 22.36 -13.12 8.13
N GLY A 463 22.58 -14.40 8.43
CA GLY A 463 22.26 -15.50 7.53
C GLY A 463 22.23 -16.84 8.26
N ASP A 464 21.98 -17.91 7.50
CA ASP A 464 21.95 -19.30 7.95
C ASP A 464 20.77 -19.67 8.89
N LEU A 465 20.73 -20.95 9.28
CA LEU A 465 19.77 -21.55 10.19
C LEU A 465 20.53 -22.40 11.24
N PRO A 466 20.51 -22.02 12.54
CA PRO A 466 19.91 -20.81 13.10
C PRO A 466 20.64 -19.52 12.66
N PRO A 467 19.96 -18.35 12.66
CA PRO A 467 20.54 -17.09 12.24
C PRO A 467 21.84 -16.74 12.99
N SER A 468 22.88 -16.41 12.23
CA SER A 468 24.19 -16.04 12.74
C SER A 468 24.75 -14.82 12.02
N GLY A 469 25.66 -14.10 12.68
CA GLY A 469 26.29 -12.90 12.13
C GLY A 469 26.49 -11.78 13.17
N PRO A 470 27.04 -10.63 12.76
CA PRO A 470 27.22 -9.46 13.61
C PRO A 470 25.91 -8.86 14.15
N LEU A 471 24.84 -8.83 13.34
CA LEU A 471 23.53 -8.39 13.77
C LEU A 471 22.81 -9.56 14.44
N LYS A 472 22.51 -9.43 15.74
CA LYS A 472 22.01 -10.54 16.56
C LYS A 472 20.49 -10.63 16.48
N ILE A 473 19.98 -11.83 16.27
CA ILE A 473 18.55 -12.18 16.41
C ILE A 473 18.45 -13.26 17.48
N THR A 474 17.86 -12.91 18.63
CA THR A 474 17.65 -13.84 19.75
C THR A 474 16.25 -14.45 19.74
N GLN A 475 15.28 -13.78 19.11
CA GLN A 475 13.93 -14.28 18.87
C GLN A 475 13.67 -14.34 17.35
N PRO A 476 14.03 -15.46 16.68
CA PRO A 476 13.98 -15.55 15.23
C PRO A 476 12.61 -15.95 14.66
N ALA A 477 11.72 -16.56 15.44
CA ALA A 477 10.44 -17.05 14.92
C ALA A 477 9.53 -15.90 14.44
N ILE A 478 9.02 -16.02 13.21
CA ILE A 478 8.10 -15.07 12.54
C ILE A 478 6.73 -15.75 12.38
N TYR A 479 5.81 -15.49 13.30
CA TYR A 479 4.43 -15.96 13.22
C TYR A 479 3.55 -15.01 12.41
N PHE A 480 3.90 -13.72 12.40
CA PHE A 480 3.18 -12.64 11.72
C PHE A 480 4.13 -11.98 10.71
N GLY A 481 3.74 -11.97 9.44
CA GLY A 481 4.55 -11.46 8.35
C GLY A 481 3.72 -11.13 7.12
N GLU A 482 4.35 -11.07 5.96
CA GLU A 482 3.71 -10.67 4.71
C GLU A 482 3.23 -11.85 3.87
N VAL A 483 3.86 -13.01 4.03
CA VAL A 483 3.52 -14.19 3.24
C VAL A 483 2.16 -14.73 3.69
N PRO A 484 1.14 -14.76 2.81
CA PRO A 484 -0.17 -15.27 3.16
C PRO A 484 -0.14 -16.79 3.32
N GLY A 485 -0.73 -17.30 4.41
CA GLY A 485 -1.03 -18.73 4.56
C GLY A 485 -2.21 -19.16 3.66
N ALA A 486 -2.35 -20.47 3.40
CA ALA A 486 -3.48 -21.02 2.65
C ALA A 486 -4.85 -20.68 3.28
N ASP A 487 -4.90 -20.67 4.61
CA ASP A 487 -5.90 -19.99 5.43
C ASP A 487 -5.13 -19.14 6.45
N ASP A 488 -5.50 -17.86 6.63
CA ASP A 488 -4.72 -16.87 7.40
C ASP A 488 -4.85 -17.05 8.94
N TYR A 489 -4.62 -18.27 9.42
CA TYR A 489 -4.61 -18.61 10.84
C TYR A 489 -3.77 -19.84 11.19
N ASP A 490 -3.20 -19.83 12.39
CA ASP A 490 -2.52 -20.97 13.02
C ASP A 490 -3.01 -21.20 14.45
N ILE A 491 -2.65 -22.34 15.02
CA ILE A 491 -2.95 -22.67 16.41
C ILE A 491 -1.68 -23.10 17.13
N ALA A 492 -1.26 -22.26 18.08
CA ALA A 492 -0.05 -22.51 18.84
C ALA A 492 -0.20 -22.06 20.31
N PRO A 493 0.41 -22.77 21.27
CA PRO A 493 1.02 -24.10 21.13
C PRO A 493 -0.05 -25.21 21.00
N SER A 494 0.36 -26.40 20.58
CA SER A 494 -0.50 -27.60 20.53
C SER A 494 0.19 -28.83 21.14
N SER A 495 -0.43 -30.01 21.10
CA SER A 495 0.26 -31.26 21.46
C SER A 495 1.28 -31.70 20.41
N VAL A 496 1.15 -31.18 19.18
CA VAL A 496 2.13 -31.34 18.11
C VAL A 496 3.16 -30.22 18.28
N LYS A 497 4.44 -30.59 18.35
CA LYS A 497 5.49 -29.58 18.41
C LYS A 497 5.62 -28.89 17.06
N GLU A 498 5.85 -27.59 17.11
CA GLU A 498 6.03 -26.75 15.94
C GLU A 498 7.44 -26.99 15.38
N PHE A 499 7.53 -27.13 14.06
CA PHE A 499 8.80 -27.14 13.36
C PHE A 499 9.47 -25.77 13.52
N ASP A 500 10.74 -25.76 13.91
CA ASP A 500 11.50 -24.53 14.19
C ASP A 500 12.47 -24.24 13.05
N TYR A 501 13.44 -25.14 12.82
CA TYR A 501 14.38 -25.04 11.70
C TYR A 501 15.04 -26.40 11.40
N PRO A 502 15.58 -26.62 10.19
CA PRO A 502 16.30 -27.86 9.89
C PRO A 502 17.62 -27.92 10.66
N LEU A 503 17.93 -29.05 11.30
CA LEU A 503 19.13 -29.24 12.12
C LEU A 503 19.84 -30.56 11.77
N GLY A 504 20.93 -30.45 11.00
CA GLY A 504 21.72 -31.61 10.56
C GLY A 504 20.90 -32.57 9.70
N SER A 505 20.77 -33.83 10.13
CA SER A 505 19.94 -34.84 9.44
C SER A 505 18.47 -34.86 9.91
N GLY A 506 18.10 -34.04 10.88
CA GLY A 506 16.74 -33.94 11.42
C GLY A 506 16.27 -32.50 11.49
N ASP A 507 15.30 -32.25 12.36
CA ASP A 507 14.66 -30.95 12.53
C ASP A 507 14.66 -30.54 14.01
N ALA A 508 14.82 -29.25 14.26
CA ALA A 508 14.57 -28.64 15.57
C ALA A 508 13.08 -28.34 15.70
N PHE A 509 12.57 -28.41 16.94
CA PHE A 509 11.16 -28.20 17.25
C PHE A 509 11.02 -27.31 18.47
N THR A 510 9.98 -26.48 18.45
CA THR A 510 9.67 -25.52 19.51
C THR A 510 8.20 -25.63 19.94
N ASN A 511 7.83 -24.81 20.92
CA ASN A 511 6.44 -24.51 21.23
C ASN A 511 6.32 -22.99 21.42
N TYR A 512 5.29 -22.42 20.83
CA TYR A 512 4.95 -21.02 21.01
C TYR A 512 4.77 -20.67 22.49
N ALA A 513 5.40 -19.59 22.90
CA ALA A 513 5.39 -19.08 24.27
C ALA A 513 4.71 -17.71 24.38
N GLY A 514 4.21 -17.16 23.27
CA GLY A 514 3.53 -15.87 23.26
C GLY A 514 2.14 -15.91 23.90
N THR A 515 1.61 -14.73 24.15
CA THR A 515 0.41 -14.55 25.00
C THR A 515 -0.77 -13.83 24.33
N HIS A 516 -0.58 -13.32 23.12
CA HIS A 516 -1.53 -12.43 22.43
C HIS A 516 -2.39 -13.13 21.35
N GLY A 517 -2.68 -14.41 21.51
CA GLY A 517 -3.63 -15.16 20.68
C GLY A 517 -4.97 -15.43 21.39
N VAL A 518 -6.01 -15.77 20.62
CA VAL A 518 -7.35 -16.05 21.20
C VAL A 518 -7.36 -17.42 21.86
N PRO A 519 -7.65 -17.56 23.17
CA PRO A 519 -7.66 -18.86 23.84
C PRO A 519 -8.72 -19.81 23.25
N LEU A 520 -8.35 -21.05 22.94
CA LEU A 520 -9.23 -22.05 22.33
C LEU A 520 -9.82 -23.05 23.34
N ASN A 521 -10.66 -22.55 24.24
CA ASN A 521 -11.52 -23.41 25.06
C ASN A 521 -12.61 -24.11 24.21
N ALA A 522 -13.37 -25.04 24.79
CA ALA A 522 -14.38 -25.81 24.06
C ALA A 522 -15.45 -24.95 23.35
N THR A 523 -15.84 -23.82 23.94
CA THR A 523 -16.82 -22.89 23.35
C THR A 523 -16.19 -22.10 22.21
N ASN A 524 -14.99 -21.55 22.43
CA ASN A 524 -14.28 -20.77 21.42
C ASN A 524 -13.94 -21.63 20.20
N ARG A 525 -13.52 -22.88 20.41
CA ARG A 525 -13.33 -23.85 19.32
C ARG A 525 -14.57 -24.00 18.43
N ALA A 526 -15.76 -24.04 19.01
CA ALA A 526 -17.01 -24.13 18.25
C ALA A 526 -17.33 -22.84 17.49
N LEU A 527 -17.10 -21.67 18.09
CA LEU A 527 -17.32 -20.38 17.44
C LEU A 527 -16.34 -20.18 16.27
N TRP A 528 -15.05 -20.46 16.48
CA TRP A 528 -14.03 -20.35 15.45
C TRP A 528 -14.20 -21.38 14.34
N ALA A 529 -14.62 -22.60 14.66
CA ALA A 529 -15.00 -23.61 13.65
C ALA A 529 -16.15 -23.12 12.75
N LEU A 530 -17.16 -22.45 13.32
CA LEU A 530 -18.25 -21.87 12.54
C LEU A 530 -17.80 -20.63 11.74
N ARG A 531 -16.92 -19.80 12.31
CA ARG A 531 -16.37 -18.60 11.67
C ARG A 531 -15.53 -18.94 10.44
N LEU A 532 -14.64 -19.91 10.58
CA LEU A 532 -13.70 -20.32 9.53
C LEU A 532 -14.29 -21.39 8.61
N GLY A 533 -15.42 -22.00 8.98
CA GLY A 533 -15.96 -23.16 8.27
C GLY A 533 -15.11 -24.41 8.44
N ASP A 534 -14.22 -24.43 9.43
CA ASP A 534 -13.28 -25.51 9.68
C ASP A 534 -13.77 -26.45 10.81
N LYS A 535 -14.14 -27.67 10.42
CA LYS A 535 -14.61 -28.72 11.34
C LYS A 535 -13.49 -29.32 12.18
N ASP A 536 -12.23 -29.27 11.73
CA ASP A 536 -11.12 -29.97 12.37
C ASP A 536 -10.80 -29.34 13.74
N LEU A 537 -11.02 -28.03 13.88
CA LEU A 537 -11.05 -27.30 15.15
C LEU A 537 -11.94 -27.94 16.23
N LEU A 538 -13.04 -28.60 15.86
CA LEU A 538 -13.95 -29.25 16.82
C LEU A 538 -13.54 -30.67 17.18
N VAL A 539 -13.02 -31.43 16.22
CA VAL A 539 -12.84 -32.88 16.36
C VAL A 539 -11.44 -33.28 16.75
N THR A 540 -10.43 -32.46 16.46
CA THR A 540 -9.05 -32.79 16.79
C THR A 540 -8.81 -32.90 18.30
N GLN A 541 -7.99 -33.86 18.70
CA GLN A 541 -7.51 -34.03 20.08
C GLN A 541 -6.13 -33.41 20.29
N GLN A 542 -5.56 -32.77 19.26
CA GLN A 542 -4.23 -32.16 19.31
C GLN A 542 -4.22 -30.79 19.99
N LEU A 543 -5.40 -30.17 20.17
CA LEU A 543 -5.54 -28.89 20.87
C LEU A 543 -5.62 -29.10 22.38
N THR A 544 -4.95 -28.21 23.11
CA THR A 544 -4.88 -28.22 24.57
C THR A 544 -5.56 -26.97 25.15
N GLU A 545 -5.76 -26.92 26.47
CA GLU A 545 -6.28 -25.71 27.13
C GLU A 545 -5.35 -24.49 27.00
N LYS A 546 -4.08 -24.70 26.63
CA LYS A 546 -3.12 -23.62 26.37
C LYS A 546 -3.11 -23.12 24.93
N SER A 547 -3.81 -23.82 24.03
CA SER A 547 -3.79 -23.50 22.60
C SER A 547 -4.45 -22.16 22.34
N GLN A 548 -3.79 -21.34 21.53
CA GLN A 548 -4.28 -20.03 21.11
C GLN A 548 -4.43 -20.01 19.60
N MET A 549 -5.49 -19.36 19.14
CA MET A 549 -5.71 -19.04 17.74
C MET A 549 -4.92 -17.78 17.39
N LEU A 550 -3.97 -17.93 16.46
CA LEU A 550 -3.21 -16.84 15.85
C LEU A 550 -3.90 -16.49 14.53
N TYR A 551 -4.77 -15.49 14.54
CA TYR A 551 -5.63 -15.11 13.41
C TYR A 551 -5.22 -13.78 12.79
N ARG A 552 -5.49 -13.59 11.49
CA ARG A 552 -5.07 -12.40 10.71
C ARG A 552 -3.56 -12.23 10.82
N ARG A 553 -2.82 -13.19 10.27
CA ARG A 553 -1.35 -13.26 10.41
C ARG A 553 -0.65 -12.34 9.43
N ASN A 554 -1.28 -12.09 8.28
CA ASN A 554 -0.84 -11.05 7.37
C ASN A 554 -0.88 -9.68 8.06
N ILE A 555 0.29 -9.05 8.18
CA ILE A 555 0.49 -7.83 8.97
C ILE A 555 -0.31 -6.63 8.43
N ARG A 556 -0.51 -6.55 7.12
CA ARG A 556 -1.24 -5.46 6.47
C ARG A 556 -2.74 -5.61 6.70
N GLU A 557 -3.28 -6.80 6.47
CA GLU A 557 -4.69 -7.11 6.73
C GLU A 557 -5.03 -6.93 8.22
N ARG A 558 -4.12 -7.34 9.12
CA ARG A 558 -4.22 -7.11 10.55
C ARG A 558 -4.31 -5.63 10.89
N ALA A 559 -3.38 -4.81 10.41
CA ALA A 559 -3.40 -3.37 10.67
C ALA A 559 -4.65 -2.68 10.11
N GLN A 560 -5.07 -3.08 8.89
CA GLN A 560 -6.26 -2.57 8.24
C GLN A 560 -7.54 -2.91 8.99
N GLU A 561 -7.65 -4.12 9.55
CA GLU A 561 -8.79 -4.45 10.39
C GLU A 561 -8.81 -3.63 11.69
N LEU A 562 -7.65 -3.46 12.35
CA LEU A 562 -7.56 -2.75 13.63
C LEU A 562 -7.87 -1.25 13.49
N ALA A 563 -7.52 -0.65 12.35
CA ALA A 563 -7.78 0.76 12.08
C ALA A 563 -8.30 0.97 10.63
N PRO A 564 -9.54 0.56 10.31
CA PRO A 564 -10.09 0.57 8.94
C PRO A 564 -10.41 1.96 8.39
N PHE A 565 -10.09 2.99 9.18
CA PHE A 565 -10.29 4.39 8.90
C PHE A 565 -8.97 5.10 8.53
N LEU A 566 -7.84 4.37 8.53
CA LEU A 566 -6.57 4.79 7.98
C LEU A 566 -6.35 4.11 6.63
N THR A 567 -5.61 4.77 5.74
CA THR A 567 -5.12 4.17 4.48
C THR A 567 -3.70 3.67 4.71
N PHE A 568 -3.36 2.45 4.32
CA PHE A 568 -2.04 1.87 4.61
C PHE A 568 -1.16 1.81 3.36
N ASP A 569 0.14 2.08 3.56
CA ASP A 569 1.14 1.89 2.51
C ASP A 569 1.20 0.42 2.05
N SER A 570 1.75 0.21 0.85
CA SER A 570 1.89 -1.11 0.25
C SER A 570 3.11 -1.89 0.69
N ASP A 571 4.11 -1.21 1.24
CA ASP A 571 5.44 -1.75 1.50
C ASP A 571 5.78 -1.58 3.00
N PRO A 572 5.30 -2.49 3.88
CA PRO A 572 5.80 -2.54 5.24
C PRO A 572 7.27 -2.97 5.23
N TYR A 573 8.01 -2.62 6.29
CA TYR A 573 9.43 -2.96 6.36
C TYR A 573 9.87 -3.63 7.64
N ILE A 574 10.81 -4.56 7.49
CA ILE A 574 11.37 -5.33 8.58
C ILE A 574 12.52 -4.58 9.28
N VAL A 575 12.50 -4.60 10.61
CA VAL A 575 13.52 -4.00 11.46
C VAL A 575 13.93 -4.98 12.55
N ILE A 576 15.23 -5.09 12.79
CA ILE A 576 15.80 -5.94 13.85
C ILE A 576 16.31 -5.04 14.98
N VAL A 577 15.59 -5.03 16.11
CA VAL A 577 15.93 -4.22 17.29
C VAL A 577 16.04 -5.11 18.52
N ASP A 578 17.14 -5.00 19.26
CA ASP A 578 17.38 -5.70 20.51
C ASP A 578 17.17 -7.23 20.42
N GLY A 579 17.53 -7.82 19.28
CA GLY A 579 17.40 -9.26 19.04
C GLY A 579 15.99 -9.74 18.66
N ARG A 580 15.04 -8.82 18.46
CA ARG A 580 13.68 -9.10 18.00
C ARG A 580 13.44 -8.55 16.59
N ILE A 581 12.47 -9.13 15.90
CA ILE A 581 12.05 -8.74 14.56
C ILE A 581 10.72 -8.00 14.67
N TYR A 582 10.63 -6.82 14.07
CA TYR A 582 9.43 -6.02 13.98
C TYR A 582 9.15 -5.65 12.53
N TRP A 583 7.88 -5.55 12.19
CA TRP A 583 7.43 -4.90 10.98
C TRP A 583 7.00 -3.48 11.28
N VAL A 584 7.38 -2.54 10.46
CA VAL A 584 6.91 -1.16 10.52
C VAL A 584 6.09 -0.89 9.27
N LEU A 585 4.81 -0.56 9.47
CA LEU A 585 3.87 -0.25 8.42
C LEU A 585 3.45 1.22 8.49
N ASP A 586 3.45 1.84 7.33
CA ASP A 586 3.07 3.22 7.15
C ASP A 586 1.56 3.41 7.00
N ALA A 587 1.00 4.38 7.72
CA ALA A 587 -0.42 4.67 7.69
C ALA A 587 -0.71 6.16 7.49
N TYR A 588 -1.66 6.42 6.60
CA TYR A 588 -2.03 7.71 6.08
C TYR A 588 -3.44 8.10 6.53
N THR A 589 -3.60 9.39 6.85
CA THR A 589 -4.92 10.03 6.81
C THR A 589 -5.11 10.67 5.46
N THR A 590 -6.26 10.45 4.84
CA THR A 590 -6.59 10.90 3.49
C THR A 590 -7.94 11.62 3.46
N ALA A 591 -8.10 12.53 2.49
CA ALA A 591 -9.38 13.16 2.18
C ALA A 591 -9.41 13.65 0.72
N ASP A 592 -10.59 14.00 0.24
CA ASP A 592 -10.89 14.46 -1.12
C ASP A 592 -11.57 15.84 -1.15
N THR A 593 -11.66 16.51 -0.01
CA THR A 593 -12.41 17.76 0.19
C THR A 593 -11.54 18.98 0.51
N TYR A 594 -10.21 18.86 0.45
CA TYR A 594 -9.31 19.98 0.77
C TYR A 594 -9.46 21.13 -0.25
N PRO A 595 -9.76 22.36 0.18
CA PRO A 595 -9.94 23.49 -0.73
C PRO A 595 -8.70 23.81 -1.57
N TYR A 596 -8.88 24.01 -2.87
CA TYR A 596 -7.84 24.43 -3.82
C TYR A 596 -6.65 23.46 -3.88
N ALA A 597 -6.87 22.18 -3.65
CA ALA A 597 -5.84 21.15 -3.84
C ALA A 597 -6.13 20.35 -5.12
N GLN A 598 -5.10 20.15 -5.94
CA GLN A 598 -5.15 19.18 -7.05
C GLN A 598 -5.44 17.80 -6.49
N ALA A 599 -6.35 17.08 -7.14
CA ALA A 599 -6.71 15.73 -6.75
C ALA A 599 -5.96 14.71 -7.61
N GLU A 600 -5.40 13.69 -6.96
CA GLU A 600 -4.62 12.60 -7.56
C GLU A 600 -5.23 11.24 -7.20
N ASP A 601 -5.03 10.27 -8.09
CA ASP A 601 -5.45 8.89 -7.87
C ASP A 601 -4.40 8.19 -7.00
N LEU A 602 -4.78 7.80 -5.77
CA LEU A 602 -3.93 6.96 -4.94
C LEU A 602 -3.99 5.49 -5.41
N THR A 603 -5.17 5.07 -5.84
CA THR A 603 -5.43 3.85 -6.62
C THR A 603 -6.44 4.16 -7.71
N SER A 604 -6.65 3.25 -8.68
CA SER A 604 -7.57 3.49 -9.82
C SER A 604 -8.98 3.91 -9.43
N ASP A 605 -9.44 3.53 -8.23
CA ASP A 605 -10.80 3.79 -7.74
C ASP A 605 -10.82 4.73 -6.52
N PHE A 606 -9.66 5.18 -6.04
CA PHE A 606 -9.56 6.00 -4.83
C PHE A 606 -8.75 7.27 -5.09
N ARG A 607 -9.50 8.37 -5.21
CA ARG A 607 -8.96 9.69 -5.49
C ARG A 607 -8.90 10.53 -4.22
N ILE A 608 -7.79 11.24 -4.04
CA ILE A 608 -7.54 12.07 -2.86
C ILE A 608 -7.02 13.44 -3.29
N ASN A 609 -7.19 14.44 -2.44
CA ASN A 609 -6.53 15.73 -2.58
C ASN A 609 -5.86 16.19 -1.28
N TYR A 610 -5.79 15.31 -0.28
CA TYR A 610 -5.11 15.50 0.99
C TYR A 610 -4.53 14.18 1.48
N ILE A 611 -3.29 14.22 1.96
CA ILE A 611 -2.63 13.06 2.55
C ILE A 611 -1.58 13.47 3.58
N ARG A 612 -1.49 12.72 4.69
CA ARG A 612 -0.43 12.84 5.70
C ARG A 612 0.03 11.47 6.16
N ASN A 613 1.34 11.28 6.34
CA ASN A 613 1.89 10.13 7.06
C ASN A 613 1.73 10.33 8.56
N SER A 614 0.48 10.20 9.02
CA SER A 614 0.11 10.56 10.39
C SER A 614 0.48 9.50 11.41
N VAL A 615 0.63 8.23 10.99
CA VAL A 615 0.82 7.10 11.90
C VAL A 615 1.88 6.11 11.39
N LYS A 616 2.71 5.61 12.30
CA LYS A 616 3.57 4.43 12.10
C LYS A 616 3.03 3.29 12.93
N VAL A 617 2.80 2.14 12.32
CA VAL A 617 2.34 0.92 13.00
C VAL A 617 3.54 0.01 13.18
N VAL A 618 3.85 -0.37 14.42
CA VAL A 618 4.91 -1.35 14.72
C VAL A 618 4.25 -2.66 15.12
N ILE A 619 4.56 -3.74 14.41
CA ILE A 619 4.00 -5.07 14.62
C ILE A 619 5.12 -6.02 15.04
N ASP A 620 5.00 -6.63 16.21
CA ASP A 620 5.93 -7.67 16.67
C ASP A 620 5.73 -8.94 15.82
N ALA A 621 6.78 -9.42 15.15
CA ALA A 621 6.69 -10.57 14.25
C ALA A 621 6.39 -11.90 14.97
N TYR A 622 6.64 -11.96 16.29
CA TYR A 622 6.41 -13.15 17.12
C TYR A 622 5.00 -13.16 17.73
N GLU A 623 4.56 -12.05 18.36
CA GLU A 623 3.27 -11.99 19.05
C GLU A 623 2.14 -11.33 18.24
N GLY A 624 2.47 -10.60 17.17
CA GLY A 624 1.51 -9.91 16.31
C GLY A 624 0.90 -8.64 16.92
N THR A 625 1.26 -8.26 18.14
CA THR A 625 0.80 -7.00 18.76
C THR A 625 1.15 -5.82 17.87
N ALA A 626 0.19 -4.92 17.64
CA ALA A 626 0.31 -3.80 16.72
C ALA A 626 0.16 -2.46 17.47
N ASP A 627 1.23 -1.68 17.51
CA ASP A 627 1.28 -0.39 18.17
C ASP A 627 1.20 0.76 17.17
N PHE A 628 0.20 1.63 17.31
CA PHE A 628 -0.05 2.75 16.40
C PHE A 628 0.53 4.05 17.00
N TYR A 629 1.65 4.53 16.47
CA TYR A 629 2.32 5.75 16.92
C TYR A 629 1.97 6.94 16.04
N ILE A 630 1.44 8.01 16.63
CA ILE A 630 1.12 9.26 15.91
C ILE A 630 2.41 10.04 15.66
N VAL A 631 2.78 10.21 14.39
CA VAL A 631 3.97 10.96 13.94
C VAL A 631 3.63 12.40 13.58
N ASP A 632 2.53 12.64 12.86
CA ASP A 632 2.03 14.00 12.59
C ASP A 632 0.91 14.37 13.57
N ALA A 633 1.29 14.82 14.76
CA ALA A 633 0.32 15.27 15.76
C ALA A 633 -0.39 16.59 15.39
N LYS A 634 -0.08 17.24 14.26
CA LYS A 634 -0.76 18.46 13.80
C LYS A 634 -1.97 18.15 12.91
N ASP A 635 -1.96 17.01 12.22
CA ASP A 635 -3.01 16.60 11.32
C ASP A 635 -4.40 16.57 12.00
N PRO A 636 -5.40 17.31 11.47
CA PRO A 636 -6.74 17.35 12.05
C PRO A 636 -7.49 16.01 11.98
N ILE A 637 -7.22 15.17 10.98
CA ILE A 637 -7.93 13.89 10.81
C ILE A 637 -7.48 12.92 11.90
N ILE A 638 -6.16 12.76 12.10
CA ILE A 638 -5.66 11.87 13.15
C ILE A 638 -6.05 12.34 14.56
N LYS A 639 -6.13 13.66 14.82
CA LYS A 639 -6.63 14.19 16.10
C LYS A 639 -8.07 13.75 16.39
N ALA A 640 -8.95 13.81 15.39
CA ALA A 640 -10.33 13.38 15.55
C ALA A 640 -10.43 11.86 15.79
N TYR A 641 -9.64 11.05 15.09
CA TYR A 641 -9.57 9.62 15.34
C TYR A 641 -8.93 9.26 16.68
N GLN A 642 -7.90 10.01 17.12
CA GLN A 642 -7.30 9.84 18.44
C GLN A 642 -8.32 10.11 19.56
N ALA A 643 -9.15 11.14 19.40
CA ALA A 643 -10.23 11.42 20.34
C ALA A 643 -11.32 10.34 20.33
N THR A 644 -11.58 9.73 19.17
CA THR A 644 -12.55 8.63 19.02
C THR A 644 -12.01 7.32 19.60
N PHE A 645 -10.74 6.99 19.37
CA PHE A 645 -10.10 5.72 19.72
C PHE A 645 -8.84 5.94 20.59
N PRO A 646 -8.98 6.49 21.82
CA PRO A 646 -7.83 6.86 22.64
C PRO A 646 -6.95 5.68 23.06
N ALA A 647 -7.51 4.47 23.12
CA ALA A 647 -6.77 3.26 23.48
C ALA A 647 -5.88 2.70 22.34
N LEU A 648 -6.12 3.12 21.09
CA LEU A 648 -5.38 2.62 19.93
C LEU A 648 -4.04 3.34 19.75
N PHE A 649 -4.03 4.66 19.97
CA PHE A 649 -2.91 5.51 19.57
C PHE A 649 -1.96 5.84 20.71
N LYS A 650 -0.67 5.81 20.39
CA LYS A 650 0.44 6.18 21.26
C LYS A 650 1.16 7.43 20.69
N PRO A 651 1.69 8.32 21.55
CA PRO A 651 2.55 9.41 21.07
C PRO A 651 3.88 8.86 20.55
N ILE A 652 4.45 9.46 19.50
CA ILE A 652 5.75 9.04 18.93
C ILE A 652 6.89 9.04 19.96
N ASP A 653 6.82 9.90 20.97
CA ASP A 653 7.82 10.00 22.04
C ASP A 653 7.85 8.74 22.94
N SER A 654 6.78 7.95 22.96
CA SER A 654 6.74 6.65 23.66
C SER A 654 7.32 5.49 22.86
N MET A 655 7.62 5.67 21.57
CA MET A 655 8.28 4.65 20.75
C MET A 655 9.69 4.37 21.28
N PRO A 656 10.10 3.09 21.42
CA PRO A 656 11.46 2.75 21.83
C PRO A 656 12.51 3.40 20.93
N ALA A 657 13.61 3.89 21.53
CA ALA A 657 14.63 4.64 20.80
C ALA A 657 15.28 3.83 19.66
N GLY A 658 15.47 2.52 19.87
CA GLY A 658 15.94 1.60 18.82
C GLY A 658 15.02 1.62 17.61
N LEU A 659 13.71 1.39 17.79
CA LEU A 659 12.72 1.45 16.71
C LEU A 659 12.63 2.84 16.06
N ARG A 660 12.68 3.91 16.86
CA ARG A 660 12.64 5.28 16.33
C ARG A 660 13.82 5.59 15.40
N ALA A 661 14.99 5.01 15.66
CA ALA A 661 16.17 5.19 14.82
C ALA A 661 16.03 4.55 13.43
N HIS A 662 15.03 3.68 13.23
CA HIS A 662 14.76 2.98 11.98
C HIS A 662 13.59 3.58 11.18
N LEU A 663 12.95 4.65 11.66
CA LEU A 663 11.86 5.30 10.91
C LEU A 663 12.35 5.82 9.57
N ARG A 664 11.63 5.50 8.49
CA ARG A 664 11.87 6.03 7.14
C ARG A 664 10.70 6.85 6.62
N VAL A 665 10.96 7.79 5.70
CA VAL A 665 9.89 8.47 4.94
C VAL A 665 9.36 7.46 3.92
N PRO A 666 8.06 7.16 3.87
CA PRO A 666 7.55 6.08 3.02
C PRO A 666 7.61 6.42 1.53
N GLU A 667 7.94 5.41 0.72
CA GLU A 667 8.07 5.54 -0.73
C GLU A 667 6.75 5.92 -1.41
N GLY A 668 5.63 5.32 -0.97
CA GLY A 668 4.31 5.59 -1.55
C GLY A 668 3.90 7.06 -1.45
N LEU A 669 4.00 7.65 -0.25
CA LEU A 669 3.73 9.08 -0.06
C LEU A 669 4.72 9.95 -0.84
N PHE A 670 6.01 9.64 -0.78
CA PHE A 670 7.02 10.44 -1.44
C PHE A 670 6.88 10.41 -2.96
N ASN A 671 6.51 9.27 -3.55
CA ASN A 671 6.25 9.15 -4.98
C ASN A 671 5.07 10.04 -5.41
N LEU A 672 3.99 10.07 -4.63
CA LEU A 672 2.85 10.96 -4.86
C LEU A 672 3.26 12.45 -4.75
N GLN A 673 4.04 12.78 -3.71
CA GLN A 673 4.59 14.12 -3.52
C GLN A 673 5.53 14.53 -4.66
N VAL A 674 6.33 13.60 -5.20
CA VAL A 674 7.20 13.83 -6.36
C VAL A 674 6.39 14.24 -7.58
N ILE A 675 5.27 13.53 -7.84
CA ILE A 675 4.36 13.81 -8.96
C ILE A 675 3.74 15.20 -8.80
N ILE A 676 3.21 15.52 -7.62
CA ILE A 676 2.65 16.85 -7.32
C ILE A 676 3.72 17.95 -7.47
N TYR A 677 4.88 17.77 -6.85
CA TYR A 677 5.93 18.77 -6.81
C TYR A 677 6.52 19.07 -8.20
N ALA A 678 6.46 18.11 -9.13
CA ALA A 678 6.86 18.33 -10.53
C ALA A 678 6.15 19.51 -11.19
N THR A 679 4.90 19.78 -10.78
CA THR A 679 4.08 20.91 -11.28
C THR A 679 4.01 22.06 -10.27
N TYR A 680 3.99 21.76 -8.97
CA TYR A 680 3.76 22.74 -7.90
C TYR A 680 5.03 23.16 -7.14
N HIS A 681 6.22 23.05 -7.71
CA HIS A 681 7.45 23.56 -7.09
C HIS A 681 7.54 25.11 -7.09
N VAL A 682 6.62 25.79 -7.77
CA VAL A 682 6.58 27.26 -7.87
C VAL A 682 6.05 27.91 -6.59
N THR A 683 6.36 29.20 -6.38
CA THR A 683 5.89 29.94 -5.21
C THR A 683 4.39 30.27 -5.28
N PRO A 684 3.66 30.26 -4.15
CA PRO A 684 2.24 30.63 -4.09
C PRO A 684 2.02 32.15 -4.15
N ASP A 685 2.56 32.79 -5.18
CA ASP A 685 2.46 34.23 -5.44
C ASP A 685 2.06 34.53 -6.90
N ALA A 686 1.94 35.81 -7.23
CA ALA A 686 1.54 36.22 -8.57
C ALA A 686 2.56 35.85 -9.66
N ALA A 687 3.83 35.63 -9.31
CA ALA A 687 4.86 35.19 -10.25
C ALA A 687 4.74 33.69 -10.51
N GLY A 688 4.67 32.87 -9.46
CA GLY A 688 4.47 31.42 -9.59
C GLY A 688 3.14 31.07 -10.26
N ALA A 689 2.07 31.81 -9.97
CA ALA A 689 0.78 31.63 -10.66
C ALA A 689 0.87 31.87 -12.18
N LYS A 690 1.71 32.82 -12.64
CA LYS A 690 1.96 33.04 -14.07
C LYS A 690 2.75 31.89 -14.69
N VAL A 691 3.75 31.38 -13.98
CA VAL A 691 4.55 30.23 -14.43
C VAL A 691 3.67 28.99 -14.59
N LEU A 692 2.84 28.69 -13.58
CA LEU A 692 1.91 27.56 -13.63
C LEU A 692 0.86 27.72 -14.72
N PHE A 693 0.27 28.92 -14.88
CA PHE A 693 -0.68 29.19 -15.96
C PHE A 693 -0.08 28.95 -17.35
N ALA A 694 1.17 29.39 -17.57
CA ALA A 694 1.86 29.23 -18.84
C ALA A 694 2.31 27.78 -19.10
N ARG A 695 2.46 26.96 -18.04
CA ARG A 695 3.00 25.60 -18.07
C ARG A 695 4.38 25.51 -18.75
N GLU A 696 5.19 26.55 -18.63
CA GLU A 696 6.52 26.64 -19.26
C GLU A 696 7.63 25.99 -18.42
N ASP A 697 7.45 25.89 -17.10
CA ASP A 697 8.39 25.27 -16.15
C ASP A 697 7.71 24.09 -15.47
N VAL A 698 7.35 23.06 -16.26
CA VAL A 698 6.81 21.79 -15.75
C VAL A 698 7.92 20.75 -15.77
N TRP A 699 8.12 20.08 -14.65
CA TRP A 699 9.08 18.99 -14.54
C TRP A 699 8.40 17.64 -14.78
N ALA A 700 9.20 16.62 -14.97
CA ALA A 700 8.79 15.25 -15.14
C ALA A 700 9.72 14.32 -14.37
N VAL A 701 9.17 13.18 -13.97
CA VAL A 701 9.96 12.06 -13.50
C VAL A 701 10.80 11.53 -14.67
N PRO A 702 12.13 11.40 -14.52
CA PRO A 702 12.99 10.85 -15.57
C PRO A 702 12.66 9.39 -15.88
N THR A 703 12.99 9.00 -17.11
CA THR A 703 13.03 7.59 -17.50
C THR A 703 14.46 7.05 -17.46
N THR A 704 14.59 5.75 -17.30
CA THR A 704 15.83 4.99 -17.40
C THR A 704 15.60 3.68 -18.15
N GLN A 705 16.65 2.87 -18.34
CA GLN A 705 16.59 1.55 -18.96
C GLN A 705 17.23 0.52 -18.03
N SER A 706 16.64 -0.68 -17.93
CA SER A 706 17.07 -1.77 -17.05
C SER A 706 17.73 -2.94 -17.79
N GLY A 707 18.24 -2.69 -19.00
CA GLY A 707 18.82 -3.75 -19.82
C GLY A 707 19.16 -3.30 -21.25
N PRO A 708 20.09 -3.99 -21.93
CA PRO A 708 20.43 -3.66 -23.32
C PRO A 708 19.21 -3.94 -24.19
N ARG A 709 18.65 -2.90 -24.82
CA ARG A 709 17.40 -2.95 -25.64
C ARG A 709 16.09 -3.04 -24.82
N SER A 710 16.13 -2.82 -23.51
CA SER A 710 14.91 -2.65 -22.72
C SER A 710 14.16 -1.37 -23.10
N GLN A 711 12.83 -1.37 -22.94
CA GLN A 711 12.05 -0.15 -23.07
C GLN A 711 12.37 0.79 -21.91
N ALA A 712 12.32 2.09 -22.17
CA ALA A 712 12.52 3.08 -21.12
C ALA A 712 11.37 2.99 -20.10
N THR A 713 11.71 2.94 -18.81
CA THR A 713 10.77 2.90 -17.69
C THR A 713 10.94 4.15 -16.83
N THR A 714 9.85 4.62 -16.24
CA THR A 714 9.84 5.71 -15.27
C THR A 714 10.64 5.31 -14.04
N MET A 715 11.52 6.18 -13.56
CA MET A 715 12.25 5.94 -12.32
C MET A 715 11.30 6.00 -11.12
N THR A 716 11.57 5.18 -10.10
CA THR A 716 10.96 5.27 -8.79
C THR A 716 11.91 5.97 -7.81
N PRO A 717 11.40 6.59 -6.73
CA PRO A 717 12.26 7.03 -5.64
C PRO A 717 13.10 5.88 -5.06
N TYR A 718 14.26 6.20 -4.50
CA TYR A 718 15.14 5.19 -3.91
C TYR A 718 15.90 5.73 -2.69
N TYR A 719 16.07 4.86 -1.70
CA TYR A 719 16.81 5.17 -0.49
C TYR A 719 18.32 5.16 -0.73
N VAL A 720 18.99 6.14 -0.14
CA VAL A 720 20.44 6.33 -0.18
C VAL A 720 20.94 6.80 1.18
N LEU A 721 22.15 6.38 1.54
CA LEU A 721 22.86 6.88 2.69
C LEU A 721 24.01 7.79 2.23
N PHE A 722 23.80 9.11 2.28
CA PHE A 722 24.81 10.07 1.86
C PHE A 722 24.67 11.40 2.62
N ARG A 723 25.66 12.27 2.46
CA ARG A 723 25.67 13.60 3.08
C ARG A 723 25.10 14.63 2.11
N LEU A 724 24.00 15.28 2.50
CA LEU A 724 23.40 16.35 1.73
C LEU A 724 24.38 17.52 1.49
N PRO A 725 24.33 18.20 0.33
CA PRO A 725 25.15 19.38 0.09
C PRO A 725 24.97 20.46 1.16
N GLY A 726 26.07 20.84 1.81
CA GLY A 726 26.06 21.85 2.88
C GLY A 726 25.79 21.32 4.30
N GLU A 727 25.54 20.03 4.45
CA GLU A 727 25.42 19.36 5.75
C GLU A 727 26.74 18.65 6.12
N ASP A 728 27.01 18.49 7.42
CA ASP A 728 28.26 17.88 7.89
C ASP A 728 28.18 16.35 8.05
N ASN A 729 27.00 15.83 8.36
CA ASN A 729 26.78 14.42 8.68
C ASN A 729 26.03 13.69 7.56
N PRO A 730 26.34 12.39 7.32
CA PRO A 730 25.54 11.56 6.43
C PRO A 730 24.17 11.30 7.05
N GLU A 731 23.16 11.18 6.21
CA GLU A 731 21.79 10.86 6.59
C GLU A 731 21.20 9.82 5.64
N PHE A 732 20.20 9.12 6.13
CA PHE A 732 19.35 8.26 5.34
C PHE A 732 18.25 9.08 4.68
N LEU A 733 18.24 9.03 3.35
CA LEU A 733 17.47 9.91 2.51
C LEU A 733 16.71 9.09 1.49
N LEU A 734 15.51 9.56 1.16
CA LEU A 734 14.77 9.10 0.00
C LEU A 734 14.85 10.20 -1.05
N ILE A 735 15.39 9.91 -2.24
CA ILE A 735 15.66 10.93 -3.26
C ILE A 735 15.00 10.63 -4.59
N MET A 736 14.78 11.70 -5.36
CA MET A 736 14.25 11.61 -6.71
C MET A 736 14.76 12.75 -7.62
N PRO A 737 15.44 12.44 -8.75
CA PRO A 737 15.79 13.44 -9.75
C PRO A 737 14.60 13.86 -10.61
N TYR A 738 14.70 15.04 -11.22
CA TYR A 738 13.73 15.60 -12.18
C TYR A 738 14.39 16.02 -13.48
N THR A 739 13.64 15.85 -14.58
CA THR A 739 13.93 16.47 -15.87
C THR A 739 12.82 17.45 -16.22
N PRO A 740 13.03 18.42 -17.13
CA PRO A 740 11.91 19.16 -17.70
C PRO A 740 11.00 18.22 -18.48
N LEU A 741 9.70 18.53 -18.54
CA LEU A 741 8.74 17.79 -19.35
C LEU A 741 9.22 17.68 -20.80
N ASN A 742 9.22 16.47 -21.36
CA ASN A 742 9.70 16.15 -22.72
C ASN A 742 11.20 16.42 -22.97
N LYS A 743 12.03 16.55 -21.93
CA LYS A 743 13.49 16.63 -22.04
C LYS A 743 14.17 15.60 -21.13
N SER A 744 15.44 15.33 -21.43
CA SER A 744 16.21 14.29 -20.73
C SER A 744 17.38 14.82 -19.89
N ASN A 745 17.61 16.14 -19.86
CA ASN A 745 18.62 16.75 -18.98
C ASN A 745 18.02 16.98 -17.59
N LEU A 746 18.83 16.85 -16.53
CA LEU A 746 18.37 17.16 -15.18
C LEU A 746 18.07 18.66 -15.03
N VAL A 747 17.06 18.97 -14.23
CA VAL A 747 16.73 20.35 -13.82
C VAL A 747 16.68 20.52 -12.30
N SER A 748 16.42 19.43 -11.56
CA SER A 748 16.29 19.46 -10.12
C SER A 748 16.41 18.05 -9.56
N TRP A 749 16.53 17.92 -8.24
CA TRP A 749 16.24 16.70 -7.51
C TRP A 749 15.66 17.03 -6.13
N LEU A 750 14.81 16.16 -5.60
CA LEU A 750 14.16 16.29 -4.30
C LEU A 750 14.69 15.23 -3.34
N ALA A 751 14.90 15.62 -2.09
CA ALA A 751 15.33 14.76 -1.00
C ALA A 751 14.35 14.83 0.17
N ALA A 752 13.97 13.69 0.72
CA ALA A 752 13.28 13.58 1.99
C ALA A 752 14.21 12.97 3.04
N ARG A 753 14.31 13.62 4.21
CA ARG A 753 15.20 13.21 5.31
C ARG A 753 14.49 12.24 6.25
N SER A 754 15.14 11.13 6.60
CA SER A 754 14.59 10.09 7.48
C SER A 754 15.18 10.06 8.89
N ASP A 755 16.20 10.86 9.18
CA ASP A 755 16.94 10.75 10.44
C ASP A 755 16.62 11.84 11.47
N GLY A 756 16.52 11.41 12.72
CA GLY A 756 16.50 12.26 13.91
C GLY A 756 15.44 13.38 13.85
N THR A 757 15.86 14.60 14.20
CA THR A 757 14.98 15.78 14.21
C THR A 757 14.65 16.30 12.80
N HIS A 758 15.32 15.78 11.77
CA HIS A 758 15.07 16.14 10.38
C HIS A 758 14.06 15.23 9.70
N TYR A 759 13.58 14.19 10.37
CA TYR A 759 12.57 13.28 9.86
C TYR A 759 11.39 14.03 9.21
N GLY A 760 11.08 13.69 7.96
CA GLY A 760 9.97 14.27 7.19
C GLY A 760 10.24 15.67 6.62
N GLN A 761 11.48 16.19 6.70
CA GLN A 761 11.85 17.44 6.03
C GLN A 761 12.26 17.20 4.58
N TYR A 762 11.82 18.10 3.69
CA TYR A 762 12.09 18.04 2.26
C TYR A 762 13.05 19.14 1.82
N THR A 763 13.99 18.81 0.94
CA THR A 763 14.88 19.78 0.30
C THR A 763 14.94 19.53 -1.20
N ALA A 764 14.64 20.54 -2.01
CA ALA A 764 14.77 20.54 -3.45
C ALA A 764 16.03 21.28 -3.87
N TYR A 765 16.84 20.66 -4.72
CA TYR A 765 18.07 21.22 -5.25
C TYR A 765 17.89 21.55 -6.72
N VAL A 766 17.80 22.84 -7.03
CA VAL A 766 17.57 23.35 -8.39
C VAL A 766 18.90 23.55 -9.11
N LEU A 767 18.95 23.09 -10.36
CA LEU A 767 20.11 23.16 -11.21
C LEU A 767 20.12 24.44 -12.07
N PRO A 768 21.30 24.94 -12.46
CA PRO A 768 21.43 26.10 -13.32
C PRO A 768 20.78 25.90 -14.70
N LYS A 769 19.96 26.87 -15.14
CA LYS A 769 19.26 26.84 -16.44
C LYS A 769 20.18 27.10 -17.65
N ASP A 770 21.40 27.58 -17.42
CA ASP A 770 22.41 27.89 -18.45
C ASP A 770 23.42 26.75 -18.67
N LYS A 771 23.29 25.63 -17.95
CA LYS A 771 24.13 24.43 -18.08
C LYS A 771 23.31 23.21 -18.47
N THR A 772 23.93 22.33 -19.23
CA THR A 772 23.35 21.01 -19.56
C THR A 772 23.96 19.99 -18.63
N ILE A 773 23.12 19.37 -17.79
CA ILE A 773 23.49 18.28 -16.91
C ILE A 773 22.72 17.05 -17.38
N PHE A 774 23.42 15.98 -17.72
CA PHE A 774 22.78 14.80 -18.31
C PHE A 774 21.81 14.15 -17.33
N GLY A 775 20.64 13.73 -17.82
CA GLY A 775 19.73 12.91 -17.01
C GLY A 775 19.96 11.41 -17.16
N PRO A 776 19.27 10.61 -16.34
CA PRO A 776 19.41 9.15 -16.29
C PRO A 776 19.33 8.49 -17.67
N GLN A 777 18.31 8.82 -18.47
CA GLN A 777 18.14 8.27 -19.82
C GLN A 777 19.34 8.55 -20.74
N GLN A 778 19.94 9.75 -20.66
CA GLN A 778 21.09 10.10 -21.50
C GLN A 778 22.34 9.35 -21.07
N VAL A 779 22.54 9.18 -19.75
CA VAL A 779 23.64 8.41 -19.20
C VAL A 779 23.49 6.93 -19.58
N ALA A 780 22.30 6.34 -19.42
CA ALA A 780 22.00 4.98 -19.88
C ALA A 780 22.31 4.79 -21.37
N ASN A 781 21.91 5.75 -22.23
CA ASN A 781 22.23 5.72 -23.65
C ASN A 781 23.75 5.79 -23.92
N ARG A 782 24.50 6.57 -23.14
CA ARG A 782 25.97 6.66 -23.25
C ARG A 782 26.65 5.37 -22.82
N ILE A 783 26.18 4.75 -21.73
CA ILE A 783 26.65 3.44 -21.26
C ILE A 783 26.47 2.41 -22.38
N ASN A 784 25.26 2.34 -22.96
CA ASN A 784 24.92 1.41 -24.03
C ASN A 784 25.67 1.68 -25.35
N ALA A 785 26.07 2.93 -25.60
CA ALA A 785 26.87 3.32 -26.77
C ALA A 785 28.39 3.13 -26.57
N ASN A 786 28.86 2.88 -25.35
CA ASN A 786 30.27 2.65 -25.08
C ASN A 786 30.73 1.35 -25.76
N THR A 787 31.81 1.42 -26.53
CA THR A 787 32.29 0.30 -27.37
C THR A 787 32.74 -0.91 -26.56
N GLN A 788 33.37 -0.69 -25.41
CA GLN A 788 33.82 -1.77 -24.54
C GLN A 788 32.62 -2.44 -23.86
N ILE A 789 31.71 -1.65 -23.29
CA ILE A 789 30.52 -2.16 -22.59
C ILE A 789 29.60 -2.92 -23.55
N SER A 790 29.30 -2.34 -24.72
CA SER A 790 28.44 -2.98 -25.72
C SER A 790 29.03 -4.28 -26.29
N SER A 791 30.35 -4.35 -26.46
CA SER A 791 31.05 -5.58 -26.84
C SER A 791 30.92 -6.64 -25.73
N ASP A 792 31.24 -6.28 -24.48
CA ASP A 792 31.15 -7.19 -23.34
C ASP A 792 29.71 -7.69 -23.14
N PHE A 793 28.71 -6.82 -23.20
CA PHE A 793 27.30 -7.22 -23.08
C PHE A 793 26.89 -8.19 -24.17
N THR A 794 27.37 -8.01 -25.41
CA THR A 794 27.11 -8.96 -26.51
C THR A 794 27.81 -10.31 -26.29
N LEU A 795 28.96 -10.33 -25.60
CA LEU A 795 29.68 -11.55 -25.25
C LEU A 795 29.08 -12.27 -24.04
N PHE A 796 28.60 -11.50 -23.05
CA PHE A 796 27.99 -12.02 -21.84
C PHE A 796 26.54 -12.46 -22.06
N ASP A 797 25.80 -11.83 -22.96
CA ASP A 797 24.42 -12.22 -23.31
C ASP A 797 24.40 -13.17 -24.52
N GLN A 798 24.88 -14.40 -24.32
CA GLN A 798 24.90 -15.47 -25.33
C GLN A 798 24.03 -16.66 -24.93
N ALA A 799 23.99 -17.73 -25.74
CA ALA A 799 23.02 -18.84 -25.60
C ALA A 799 22.98 -19.50 -24.19
N GLY A 800 24.02 -19.35 -23.37
CA GLY A 800 24.08 -19.91 -22.00
C GLY A 800 23.90 -18.91 -20.85
N SER A 801 23.98 -17.60 -21.09
CA SER A 801 24.00 -16.57 -20.06
C SER A 801 23.23 -15.32 -20.48
N GLU A 802 22.75 -14.57 -19.50
CA GLU A 802 21.96 -13.36 -19.64
C GLU A 802 22.58 -12.24 -18.80
N VAL A 803 22.75 -11.08 -19.42
CA VAL A 803 23.19 -9.87 -18.72
C VAL A 803 21.97 -9.19 -18.13
N GLN A 804 22.04 -8.85 -16.85
CA GLN A 804 21.03 -8.06 -16.16
C GLN A 804 21.68 -6.76 -15.68
N GLN A 805 21.12 -5.63 -16.09
CA GLN A 805 21.49 -4.32 -15.58
C GLN A 805 20.64 -4.01 -14.34
N GLY A 806 21.27 -3.57 -13.26
CA GLY A 806 20.55 -3.07 -12.08
C GLY A 806 20.00 -1.67 -12.32
N ASN A 807 19.32 -1.13 -11.30
CA ASN A 807 18.82 0.24 -11.35
C ASN A 807 19.96 1.27 -11.45
N LEU A 808 19.84 2.18 -12.42
CA LEU A 808 20.74 3.34 -12.55
C LEU A 808 20.41 4.38 -11.47
N LEU A 809 21.29 4.52 -10.47
CA LEU A 809 21.13 5.47 -9.38
C LEU A 809 21.88 6.77 -9.68
N VAL A 810 21.30 7.90 -9.29
CA VAL A 810 21.90 9.24 -9.44
C VAL A 810 22.23 9.79 -8.06
N VAL A 811 23.50 9.71 -7.68
CA VAL A 811 23.96 10.08 -6.33
C VAL A 811 24.72 11.41 -6.38
N PRO A 812 24.23 12.47 -5.73
CA PRO A 812 24.99 13.71 -5.59
C PRO A 812 26.22 13.49 -4.70
N ILE A 813 27.41 13.88 -5.16
CA ILE A 813 28.65 13.85 -4.37
C ILE A 813 29.40 15.16 -4.56
N GLY A 814 29.65 15.88 -3.47
CA GLY A 814 30.22 17.22 -3.54
C GLY A 814 29.32 18.16 -4.35
N ASN A 815 29.83 18.71 -5.46
CA ASN A 815 29.07 19.52 -6.43
C ASN A 815 28.89 18.80 -7.79
N SER A 816 28.93 17.47 -7.78
CA SER A 816 28.88 16.61 -8.96
C SER A 816 27.78 15.55 -8.83
N PHE A 817 27.42 14.91 -9.93
CA PHE A 817 26.59 13.72 -9.93
C PHE A 817 27.42 12.49 -10.30
N LEU A 818 27.33 11.47 -9.46
CA LEU A 818 27.81 10.12 -9.77
C LEU A 818 26.62 9.27 -10.19
N TYR A 819 26.67 8.75 -11.42
CA TYR A 819 25.70 7.78 -11.88
C TYR A 819 26.30 6.39 -11.67
N PHE A 820 25.54 5.53 -11.01
CA PHE A 820 26.00 4.24 -10.55
C PHE A 820 25.06 3.15 -11.10
N GLU A 821 25.62 2.12 -11.74
CA GLU A 821 24.85 0.99 -12.27
C GLU A 821 25.62 -0.33 -12.08
N PRO A 822 25.07 -1.31 -11.34
CA PRO A 822 25.65 -2.63 -11.22
C PRO A 822 25.22 -3.52 -12.39
N VAL A 823 26.09 -4.45 -12.80
CA VAL A 823 25.80 -5.41 -13.86
C VAL A 823 26.00 -6.83 -13.36
N TYR A 824 24.93 -7.62 -13.47
CA TYR A 824 24.89 -9.02 -13.08
C TYR A 824 24.93 -9.93 -14.31
N LEU A 825 25.48 -11.13 -14.10
CA LEU A 825 25.43 -12.22 -15.06
C LEU A 825 24.69 -13.38 -14.44
N ARG A 826 23.75 -13.95 -15.20
CA ARG A 826 22.96 -15.11 -14.78
C ARG A 826 22.99 -16.17 -15.86
N ALA A 827 23.02 -17.45 -15.50
CA ALA A 827 22.87 -18.53 -16.48
C ALA A 827 21.39 -18.67 -16.91
N LYS A 828 21.11 -18.96 -18.19
CA LYS A 828 19.73 -19.13 -18.71
C LYS A 828 19.01 -20.41 -18.24
N GLN A 829 19.62 -21.16 -17.33
CA GLN A 829 19.05 -22.38 -16.73
C GLN A 829 18.17 -22.05 -15.53
N THR A 830 17.25 -22.95 -15.19
CA THR A 830 16.44 -22.85 -13.97
C THR A 830 17.34 -22.88 -12.71
N ALA A 831 17.05 -22.02 -11.72
CA ALA A 831 17.78 -21.93 -10.45
C ALA A 831 19.25 -21.44 -10.54
N SER A 832 19.54 -20.52 -11.46
CA SER A 832 20.82 -19.79 -11.51
C SER A 832 20.83 -18.56 -10.61
N LEU A 833 21.98 -18.30 -9.98
CA LEU A 833 22.22 -17.14 -9.15
C LEU A 833 22.69 -15.95 -10.01
N PRO A 834 22.12 -14.75 -9.85
CA PRO A 834 22.72 -13.53 -10.38
C PRO A 834 24.06 -13.26 -9.68
N GLU A 835 25.13 -13.11 -10.47
CA GLU A 835 26.47 -12.79 -9.96
C GLU A 835 26.86 -11.40 -10.40
N LEU A 836 27.27 -10.53 -9.46
CA LEU A 836 27.81 -9.21 -9.79
C LEU A 836 29.12 -9.38 -10.55
N LYS A 837 29.18 -8.93 -11.81
CA LYS A 837 30.37 -9.06 -12.67
C LYS A 837 31.05 -7.74 -12.99
N ARG A 838 30.28 -6.66 -13.06
CA ARG A 838 30.80 -5.33 -13.41
C ARG A 838 30.07 -4.24 -12.65
N ILE A 839 30.77 -3.13 -12.47
CA ILE A 839 30.25 -1.89 -11.93
C ILE A 839 30.56 -0.80 -12.95
N ILE A 840 29.52 -0.04 -13.30
CA ILE A 840 29.62 1.10 -14.18
C ILE A 840 29.46 2.35 -13.33
N LEU A 841 30.44 3.25 -13.43
CA LEU A 841 30.33 4.59 -12.88
C LEU A 841 30.44 5.59 -14.00
N VAL A 842 29.59 6.60 -13.97
CA VAL A 842 29.65 7.69 -14.94
C VAL A 842 29.68 9.01 -14.17
N ASP A 843 30.65 9.85 -14.50
CA ASP A 843 30.53 11.29 -14.35
C ASP A 843 30.15 11.88 -15.72
N GLN A 844 29.68 13.12 -15.77
CA GLN A 844 29.12 13.73 -16.98
C GLN A 844 29.91 13.41 -18.28
N ASP A 845 31.25 13.33 -18.21
CA ASP A 845 32.13 13.13 -19.35
C ASP A 845 32.76 11.73 -19.46
N THR A 846 32.96 11.03 -18.33
CA THR A 846 33.78 9.82 -18.22
C THR A 846 32.95 8.62 -17.80
N VAL A 847 33.12 7.50 -18.51
CA VAL A 847 32.52 6.21 -18.17
C VAL A 847 33.61 5.27 -17.66
N ALA A 848 33.55 4.91 -16.39
CA ALA A 848 34.37 3.87 -15.79
C ALA A 848 33.62 2.54 -15.77
N TYR A 849 34.34 1.45 -16.03
CA TYR A 849 33.77 0.11 -16.15
C TYR A 849 34.79 -0.90 -15.62
N ALA A 850 34.51 -1.43 -14.43
CA ALA A 850 35.45 -2.28 -13.69
C ALA A 850 34.75 -3.45 -12.99
N THR A 851 35.53 -4.34 -12.37
CA THR A 851 35.02 -5.52 -11.65
C THR A 851 34.72 -5.27 -10.18
N ASN A 852 35.19 -4.16 -9.62
CA ASN A 852 34.91 -3.73 -8.25
C ASN A 852 34.82 -2.20 -8.16
N LEU A 853 34.20 -1.73 -7.08
CA LEU A 853 33.88 -0.32 -6.88
C LEU A 853 35.14 0.55 -6.80
N ASP A 854 36.16 0.10 -6.06
CA ASP A 854 37.43 0.84 -5.91
C ASP A 854 38.12 1.08 -7.25
N GLN A 855 38.17 0.07 -8.12
CA GLN A 855 38.74 0.21 -9.46
C GLN A 855 37.91 1.14 -10.34
N ALA A 856 36.58 1.07 -10.27
CA ALA A 856 35.71 1.95 -11.03
C ALA A 856 35.91 3.42 -10.60
N ILE A 857 36.00 3.67 -9.30
CA ILE A 857 36.27 5.01 -8.75
C ILE A 857 37.64 5.52 -9.21
N GLN A 858 38.68 4.69 -9.13
CA GLN A 858 40.03 5.04 -9.57
C GLN A 858 40.08 5.40 -11.06
N GLN A 859 39.40 4.61 -11.90
CA GLN A 859 39.24 4.91 -13.33
C GLN A 859 38.52 6.25 -13.56
N LEU A 860 37.52 6.57 -12.74
CA LEU A 860 36.72 7.77 -12.88
C LEU A 860 37.46 9.04 -12.47
N VAL A 861 38.10 9.08 -11.28
CA VAL A 861 38.72 10.29 -10.74
C VAL A 861 40.20 10.48 -11.09
N GLY A 862 40.78 9.58 -11.88
CA GLY A 862 42.16 9.68 -12.37
C GLY A 862 43.25 9.57 -11.28
N GLY A 863 42.92 9.03 -10.11
CA GLY A 863 43.84 8.90 -8.97
C GLY A 863 44.62 7.59 -8.97
N ALA A 864 45.95 7.67 -8.85
CA ALA A 864 46.78 6.50 -8.51
C ALA A 864 46.31 5.88 -7.19
N ALA A 865 46.28 4.55 -7.13
CA ALA A 865 45.78 3.76 -6.00
C ALA A 865 46.24 4.32 -4.64
N PRO A 866 45.38 4.31 -3.60
CA PRO A 866 45.88 4.27 -2.23
C PRO A 866 46.86 3.08 -2.16
N PRO A 867 47.99 3.17 -1.44
CA PRO A 867 48.88 2.03 -1.30
C PRO A 867 48.07 0.88 -0.73
N THR A 868 47.71 -0.07 -1.59
CA THR A 868 47.26 -1.37 -1.15
C THR A 868 48.43 -1.91 -0.35
N ASN A 869 48.19 -2.31 0.90
CA ASN A 869 49.05 -3.26 1.57
C ASN A 869 48.89 -4.64 0.90
N GLN A 870 49.05 -4.70 -0.42
CA GLN A 870 49.55 -5.87 -1.09
C GLN A 870 51.08 -5.77 -1.05
N PRO A 871 51.78 -6.84 -0.61
CA PRO A 871 53.24 -6.82 -0.62
C PRO A 871 53.73 -6.53 -2.04
N PRO A 872 54.86 -5.81 -2.20
CA PRO A 872 55.27 -5.30 -3.49
C PRO A 872 55.35 -6.42 -4.52
N VAL A 873 54.77 -6.20 -5.71
CA VAL A 873 55.10 -7.01 -6.87
C VAL A 873 56.61 -6.81 -7.10
N THR A 874 57.41 -7.82 -6.79
CA THR A 874 58.85 -7.81 -7.01
C THR A 874 59.09 -7.71 -8.52
N THR A 875 59.41 -6.52 -9.02
CA THR A 875 59.84 -6.33 -10.39
C THR A 875 61.27 -6.88 -10.52
N TYR A 876 61.39 -8.10 -11.05
CA TYR A 876 62.67 -8.71 -11.36
C TYR A 876 63.39 -7.95 -12.47
N THR A 877 64.68 -7.69 -12.32
CA THR A 877 65.51 -7.15 -13.40
C THR A 877 65.61 -8.15 -14.56
N PRO A 878 65.90 -7.72 -15.81
CA PRO A 878 66.10 -8.63 -16.94
C PRO A 878 67.13 -9.74 -16.67
N GLN A 879 68.14 -9.46 -15.84
CA GLN A 879 69.13 -10.44 -15.39
C GLN A 879 68.54 -11.47 -14.42
N GLN A 880 67.68 -11.05 -13.48
CA GLN A 880 66.98 -11.95 -12.57
C GLN A 880 65.96 -12.83 -13.31
N VAL A 881 65.27 -12.30 -14.32
CA VAL A 881 64.36 -13.09 -15.18
C VAL A 881 65.13 -14.18 -15.93
N ALA A 882 66.27 -13.86 -16.53
CA ALA A 882 67.12 -14.84 -17.20
C ALA A 882 67.63 -15.92 -16.24
N GLN A 883 68.00 -15.53 -15.02
CA GLN A 883 68.45 -16.46 -13.98
C GLN A 883 67.32 -17.39 -13.49
N ILE A 884 66.11 -16.85 -13.28
CA ILE A 884 64.91 -17.63 -12.90
C ILE A 884 64.57 -18.64 -14.00
N GLN A 885 64.55 -18.22 -15.27
CA GLN A 885 64.28 -19.10 -16.40
C GLN A 885 65.34 -20.21 -16.52
N GLY A 886 66.61 -19.90 -16.29
CA GLY A 886 67.70 -20.88 -16.27
C GLY A 886 67.53 -21.93 -15.17
N LEU A 887 67.15 -21.52 -13.95
CA LEU A 887 66.90 -22.44 -12.84
C LEU A 887 65.66 -23.31 -13.07
N ILE A 888 64.60 -22.76 -13.66
CA ILE A 888 63.40 -23.53 -14.04
C ILE A 888 63.75 -24.62 -15.07
N ALA A 889 64.58 -24.29 -16.07
CA ALA A 889 65.04 -25.26 -17.06
C ALA A 889 65.84 -26.41 -16.42
N GLN A 890 66.78 -26.09 -15.51
CA GLN A 890 67.56 -27.09 -14.78
C GLN A 890 66.70 -27.95 -13.84
N ALA A 891 65.73 -27.34 -13.14
CA ALA A 891 64.80 -28.09 -12.29
C ALA A 891 63.99 -29.11 -13.10
N ASN A 892 63.50 -28.71 -14.28
CA ASN A 892 62.75 -29.61 -15.16
C ASN A 892 63.62 -30.74 -15.71
N GLU A 893 64.89 -30.48 -16.04
CA GLU A 893 65.83 -31.51 -16.49
C GLU A 893 66.08 -32.57 -15.40
N HIS A 894 66.39 -32.13 -14.18
CA HIS A 894 66.59 -33.02 -13.04
C HIS A 894 65.31 -33.76 -12.62
N TYR A 895 64.16 -33.11 -12.71
CA TYR A 895 62.87 -33.75 -12.46
C TYR A 895 62.55 -34.84 -13.49
N GLN A 896 62.82 -34.60 -14.78
CA GLN A 896 62.66 -35.63 -15.82
C GLN A 896 63.65 -36.78 -15.64
N ALA A 897 64.90 -36.49 -15.27
CA ALA A 897 65.89 -37.52 -14.95
C ALA A 897 65.47 -38.38 -13.75
N ALA A 898 64.95 -37.76 -12.69
CA ALA A 898 64.37 -38.46 -11.54
C ALA A 898 63.19 -39.34 -11.96
N TYR A 899 62.25 -38.79 -12.75
CA TYR A 899 61.07 -39.52 -13.21
C TYR A 899 61.43 -40.72 -14.11
N ASN A 900 62.45 -40.58 -14.97
CA ASN A 900 62.97 -41.67 -15.80
C ASN A 900 63.73 -42.74 -14.98
N ALA A 901 64.41 -42.34 -13.90
CA ALA A 901 65.01 -43.27 -12.94
C ALA A 901 63.93 -44.07 -12.18
N LEU A 902 62.86 -43.39 -11.74
CA LEU A 902 61.72 -44.01 -11.08
C LEU A 902 61.03 -45.05 -11.98
N LYS A 903 60.82 -44.73 -13.27
CA LYS A 903 60.27 -45.68 -14.26
C LYS A 903 61.10 -46.95 -14.43
N ARG A 904 62.42 -46.88 -14.20
CA ARG A 904 63.35 -48.01 -14.31
C ARG A 904 63.60 -48.71 -12.97
N GLY A 905 62.94 -48.29 -11.90
CA GLY A 905 63.11 -48.85 -10.55
C GLY A 905 64.42 -48.45 -9.86
N ASP A 906 65.16 -47.47 -10.40
CA ASP A 906 66.43 -46.99 -9.83
C ASP A 906 66.15 -45.90 -8.78
N LEU A 907 65.87 -46.35 -7.56
CA LEU A 907 65.52 -45.48 -6.43
C LEU A 907 66.70 -44.61 -5.96
N THR A 908 67.94 -45.05 -6.15
CA THR A 908 69.14 -44.31 -5.76
C THR A 908 69.34 -43.09 -6.65
N THR A 909 69.23 -43.28 -7.97
CA THR A 909 69.30 -42.16 -8.93
C THR A 909 68.10 -41.24 -8.78
N PHE A 910 66.89 -41.77 -8.57
CA PHE A 910 65.70 -40.96 -8.28
C PHE A 910 65.92 -40.03 -7.07
N SER A 911 66.39 -40.58 -5.95
CA SER A 911 66.67 -39.80 -4.73
C SER A 911 67.70 -38.70 -4.99
N THR A 912 68.75 -39.01 -5.75
CA THR A 912 69.85 -38.08 -6.03
C THR A 912 69.39 -36.93 -6.92
N GLU A 913 68.61 -37.23 -7.96
CA GLU A 913 68.08 -36.22 -8.88
C GLU A 913 66.99 -35.35 -8.22
N MET A 914 66.12 -35.93 -7.38
CA MET A 914 65.16 -35.15 -6.58
C MET A 914 65.82 -34.23 -5.55
N ALA A 915 66.96 -34.63 -4.98
CA ALA A 915 67.73 -33.76 -4.09
C ALA A 915 68.24 -32.50 -4.83
N LYS A 916 68.68 -32.65 -6.09
CA LYS A 916 69.10 -31.52 -6.94
C LYS A 916 67.93 -30.60 -7.29
N VAL A 917 66.76 -31.16 -7.59
CA VAL A 917 65.52 -30.36 -7.77
C VAL A 917 65.24 -29.52 -6.52
N GLY A 918 65.32 -30.14 -5.33
CA GLY A 918 65.15 -29.42 -4.06
C GLY A 918 66.14 -28.27 -3.87
N GLN A 919 67.42 -28.46 -4.21
CA GLN A 919 68.43 -27.40 -4.16
C GLN A 919 68.14 -26.25 -5.14
N ILE A 920 67.70 -26.56 -6.36
CA ILE A 920 67.35 -25.55 -7.37
C ILE A 920 66.12 -24.76 -6.95
N LEU A 921 65.12 -25.41 -6.35
CA LEU A 921 63.94 -24.74 -5.80
C LEU A 921 64.32 -23.80 -4.64
N GLN A 922 65.28 -24.16 -3.80
CA GLN A 922 65.83 -23.26 -2.78
C GLN A 922 66.53 -22.04 -3.38
N GLN A 923 67.27 -22.22 -4.49
CA GLN A 923 67.91 -21.12 -5.22
C GLN A 923 66.86 -20.20 -5.88
N LEU A 924 65.81 -20.77 -6.47
CA LEU A 924 64.67 -20.02 -7.00
C LEU A 924 64.00 -19.21 -5.89
N GLN A 925 63.76 -19.84 -4.73
CA GLN A 925 63.13 -19.20 -3.57
C GLN A 925 63.98 -18.06 -2.99
N ALA A 926 65.31 -18.19 -3.02
CA ALA A 926 66.23 -17.13 -2.62
C ALA A 926 66.19 -15.91 -3.57
N ILE A 927 65.87 -16.12 -4.85
CA ILE A 927 65.72 -15.05 -5.86
C ILE A 927 64.32 -14.44 -5.81
N THR A 928 63.28 -15.24 -5.54
CA THR A 928 61.87 -14.80 -5.58
C THR A 928 61.31 -14.32 -4.23
N GLY A 929 62.10 -14.36 -3.16
CA GLY A 929 61.79 -13.71 -1.88
C GLY A 929 60.80 -14.44 -0.97
N GLY A 930 60.59 -15.74 -1.14
CA GLY A 930 59.68 -16.52 -0.28
C GLY A 930 60.30 -16.86 1.08
N THR A 931 60.02 -16.09 2.13
CA THR A 931 60.39 -16.44 3.51
C THR A 931 59.46 -17.53 4.09
N THR A 932 59.94 -18.76 4.15
CA THR A 932 59.58 -19.73 5.21
C THR A 932 60.84 -20.51 5.59
N SER A 933 61.43 -20.18 6.75
CA SER A 933 62.32 -21.11 7.45
C SER A 933 61.52 -21.85 8.54
N PRO A 934 61.77 -23.14 8.75
CA PRO A 934 60.93 -24.02 9.57
C PRO A 934 61.25 -23.87 11.06
N THR A 935 60.24 -24.04 11.91
CA THR A 935 60.46 -24.25 13.35
C THR A 935 60.77 -25.74 13.57
N PRO A 936 61.90 -26.12 14.19
CA PRO A 936 62.22 -27.52 14.44
C PRO A 936 61.33 -28.09 15.55
N SER A 937 60.54 -29.12 15.23
CA SER A 937 59.91 -29.99 16.23
C SER A 937 60.97 -30.84 16.95
N PRO A 938 60.89 -31.02 18.28
CA PRO A 938 61.83 -31.87 19.01
C PRO A 938 61.62 -33.35 18.67
N SER A 939 62.73 -34.06 18.40
CA SER A 939 62.80 -35.51 18.18
C SER A 939 62.25 -36.32 19.37
N PRO A 940 61.41 -37.34 19.13
CA PRO A 940 61.15 -38.39 20.12
C PRO A 940 62.34 -39.37 20.19
N SER A 941 62.82 -39.63 21.40
CA SER A 941 63.83 -40.66 21.69
C SER A 941 63.31 -42.09 21.39
N PRO A 942 64.18 -43.03 20.97
CA PRO A 942 63.78 -44.37 20.59
C PRO A 942 63.48 -45.24 21.84
N LYS A 943 62.29 -45.85 21.88
CA LYS A 943 62.02 -47.00 22.76
C LYS A 943 62.46 -48.28 22.06
N ALA A 944 63.29 -49.05 22.75
CA ALA A 944 63.80 -50.33 22.31
C ALA A 944 62.70 -51.38 22.10
N SER A 945 62.84 -52.18 21.05
CA SER A 945 62.16 -53.47 20.90
C SER A 945 62.64 -54.46 21.97
N PRO A 946 61.77 -55.40 22.37
CA PRO A 946 62.17 -56.77 22.60
C PRO A 946 61.58 -57.68 21.52
N SER A 947 62.42 -58.55 20.96
CA SER A 947 62.02 -59.84 20.37
C SER A 947 62.20 -60.94 21.43
N PRO A 948 61.64 -62.15 21.28
CA PRO A 948 60.63 -62.62 20.33
C PRO A 948 59.21 -62.73 20.93
#